data_AF-A0AAD4EJ06-F1
#
_entry.id   AF-A0AAD4EJ06-F1
#
_cell.length_a   1.000
_cell.length_b   1.000
_cell.length_c   1.000
_cell.angle_alpha   90.00
_cell.angle_beta   90.00
_cell.angle_gamma   90.00
#
_symmetry.space_group_name_H-M   'P 1'
#
loop_
_entity.id
_entity.type
_entity.pdbx_description
1 polymer ?
#
loop_
_entity_poly.entity_id
_entity_poly.type
_entity_poly.pdbx_seq_one_letter_code
_entity_poly.pdbx_strand_id
1 'polypeptide(L)'
;MASHPLKSLLQLQLASDSSSVLHLSSVLSTLSEGILSSSPHLQKWTSRVTALIHSKDAGARWAGICIAYRTSSLSKSTMTEFAQSWAGLALSILTKPEPLPLLKASIRYLRHVLSAATDVPELQRQLATPTVPKFSQALVSIVERAADYELKALAMDTLKDMVVLYPSLNRALSSSITNVCHQLLNGSAPQRTNKLLLHKAASLYAVLHYTGGKVGAGNLWKKSVDETLQCLWTASMGLRTTFPGKALNNPSPSDGLTCDDPVLAVALNLDRLQCCATALCSLLRTTVQRPVHLATAEEEKEGHIDATVRALELAIVPELQSSACDLLCCLAKTVQHRLTPYVSRLIVMITYHLEQNPLPERRCSLLQCIQALLNNSFPTSGELSSTRLVKGVILSLMPLLSTQTDAHTGEMSSGQSKKGRKRRRDYEGDEVFKLSKDVICSSIAEGKVILCALDALQVTMRGAELQSAIRSLACRVMLSLSLSLTAMSRSSLSQDVHLHSLVLAKVNGMCLELARGTTSAMSRSLGLVLRSTVTEGHEHVGNLTFFSILAVPPLVRPLPHVEALSLFRAEENNEELVARKSLALATTYDANIMDVVADPNAVTPTPEPTPQPVPTHLPIPTPKITAPEPISISSLAPTSQKMTFSITTASTKDSADIPSAISGQQPTKSLLPSSYTQMELTPPTVEPRIIPVMVNDDDEEEEEGMPIIDMESDSDG
;
A
#
# COMPACT_ATOMS: atom_id res chain seq x y z
N MET A 1 -17.10 52.67 -22.46
CA MET A 1 -17.64 51.69 -21.48
C MET A 1 -17.06 50.33 -21.85
N ALA A 2 -16.35 49.66 -20.95
CA ALA A 2 -15.81 48.32 -21.23
C ALA A 2 -16.97 47.33 -21.44
N SER A 3 -16.91 46.52 -22.51
CA SER A 3 -17.94 45.51 -22.77
C SER A 3 -17.89 44.43 -21.69
N HIS A 4 -19.07 43.97 -21.24
CA HIS A 4 -19.15 42.91 -20.24
C HIS A 4 -18.37 41.66 -20.71
N PRO A 5 -17.52 41.03 -19.87
CA PRO A 5 -16.66 39.92 -20.29
C PRO A 5 -17.42 38.75 -20.93
N LEU A 6 -18.58 38.35 -20.38
CA LEU A 6 -19.44 37.31 -20.99
C LEU A 6 -19.86 37.64 -22.42
N LYS A 7 -20.12 38.92 -22.74
CA LYS A 7 -20.50 39.33 -24.09
C LYS A 7 -19.33 39.09 -25.05
N SER A 8 -18.11 39.45 -24.65
CA SER A 8 -16.91 39.23 -25.44
C SER A 8 -16.65 37.74 -25.65
N LEU A 9 -16.77 36.91 -24.60
CA LEU A 9 -16.63 35.45 -24.72
C LEU A 9 -17.67 34.86 -25.68
N LEU A 10 -18.93 35.27 -25.57
CA LEU A 10 -20.02 34.81 -26.44
C LEU A 10 -19.80 35.18 -27.92
N GLN A 11 -19.36 36.41 -28.18
CA GLN A 11 -19.23 36.93 -29.55
C GLN A 11 -17.95 36.51 -30.25
N LEU A 12 -16.85 36.31 -29.51
CA LEU A 12 -15.54 36.03 -30.09
C LEU A 12 -15.16 34.56 -29.99
N GLN A 13 -15.37 33.95 -28.81
CA GLN A 13 -14.84 32.62 -28.51
C GLN A 13 -15.89 31.52 -28.68
N LEU A 14 -17.17 31.80 -28.37
CA LEU A 14 -18.27 30.85 -28.46
C LEU A 14 -19.19 31.09 -29.67
N ALA A 15 -18.76 31.88 -30.65
CA ALA A 15 -19.58 32.26 -31.81
C ALA A 15 -20.01 31.06 -32.66
N SER A 16 -19.13 30.06 -32.80
CA SER A 16 -19.38 28.81 -33.52
C SER A 16 -18.98 27.61 -32.68
N ASP A 17 -19.44 26.43 -33.09
CA ASP A 17 -19.13 25.18 -32.41
C ASP A 17 -17.62 24.87 -32.49
N SER A 18 -17.01 25.02 -33.67
CA SER A 18 -15.57 24.86 -33.86
C SER A 18 -14.75 25.88 -33.06
N SER A 19 -15.18 27.15 -33.02
CA SER A 19 -14.52 28.19 -32.21
C SER A 19 -14.57 27.85 -30.72
N SER A 20 -15.68 27.28 -30.25
CA SER A 20 -15.85 26.92 -28.84
C SER A 20 -14.88 25.83 -28.40
N VAL A 21 -14.57 24.89 -29.29
CA VAL A 21 -13.56 23.85 -29.05
C VAL A 21 -12.15 24.46 -29.06
N LEU A 22 -11.84 25.28 -30.08
CA LEU A 22 -10.51 25.86 -30.27
C LEU A 22 -10.12 26.82 -29.13
N HIS A 23 -11.08 27.59 -28.61
CA HIS A 23 -10.84 28.59 -27.58
C HIS A 23 -11.17 28.13 -26.15
N LEU A 24 -11.50 26.84 -25.94
CA LEU A 24 -11.99 26.35 -24.65
C LEU A 24 -11.05 26.69 -23.48
N SER A 25 -9.74 26.52 -23.64
CA SER A 25 -8.75 26.82 -22.58
C SER A 25 -8.79 28.30 -22.16
N SER A 26 -8.93 29.21 -23.13
CA SER A 26 -9.06 30.65 -22.87
C SER A 26 -10.39 30.97 -22.18
N VAL A 27 -11.48 30.34 -22.61
CA VAL A 27 -12.80 30.50 -21.97
C VAL A 27 -12.73 30.08 -20.50
N LEU A 28 -12.22 28.88 -20.21
CA LEU A 28 -12.19 28.31 -18.86
C LEU A 28 -11.30 29.11 -17.89
N SER A 29 -10.19 29.66 -18.38
CA SER A 29 -9.28 30.50 -17.59
C SER A 29 -9.82 31.91 -17.35
N THR A 30 -10.65 32.43 -18.26
CA THR A 30 -11.26 33.76 -18.11
C THR A 30 -12.48 33.74 -17.18
N LEU A 31 -13.18 32.62 -17.07
CA LEU A 31 -14.35 32.50 -16.19
C LEU A 31 -13.98 32.66 -14.71
N SER A 32 -14.67 33.57 -14.05
CA SER A 32 -14.62 33.83 -12.61
C SER A 32 -16.02 34.04 -12.05
N GLU A 33 -16.17 33.90 -10.74
CA GLU A 33 -17.46 34.05 -10.03
C GLU A 33 -18.10 35.43 -10.29
N GLY A 34 -17.32 36.51 -10.25
CA GLY A 34 -17.84 37.87 -10.48
C GLY A 34 -18.44 38.08 -11.86
N ILE A 35 -17.92 37.38 -12.89
CA ILE A 35 -18.42 37.47 -14.28
C ILE A 35 -19.78 36.74 -14.43
N LEU A 36 -20.07 35.77 -13.56
CA LEU A 36 -21.31 34.99 -13.55
C LEU A 36 -22.37 35.57 -12.61
N SER A 37 -22.12 36.75 -12.03
CA SER A 37 -23.14 37.50 -11.30
C SER A 37 -24.33 37.85 -12.20
N SER A 38 -25.48 38.15 -11.58
CA SER A 38 -26.73 38.44 -12.29
C SER A 38 -26.52 39.54 -13.32
N SER A 39 -26.56 39.15 -14.60
CA SER A 39 -26.34 40.05 -15.74
C SER A 39 -27.25 39.65 -16.90
N PRO A 40 -27.63 40.60 -17.78
CA PRO A 40 -28.45 40.29 -18.96
C PRO A 40 -27.75 39.33 -19.95
N HIS A 41 -26.44 39.12 -19.80
CA HIS A 41 -25.66 38.20 -20.62
C HIS A 41 -25.66 36.77 -20.10
N LEU A 42 -26.04 36.54 -18.83
CA LEU A 42 -26.04 35.22 -18.21
C LEU A 42 -27.05 34.27 -18.90
N GLN A 43 -28.25 34.74 -19.23
CA GLN A 43 -29.24 33.92 -19.94
C GLN A 43 -28.77 33.53 -21.36
N LYS A 44 -28.06 34.43 -22.06
CA LYS A 44 -27.45 34.12 -23.36
C LYS A 44 -26.30 33.12 -23.22
N TRP A 45 -25.53 33.25 -22.13
CA TRP A 45 -24.46 32.33 -21.77
C TRP A 45 -24.99 30.92 -21.56
N THR A 46 -25.95 30.75 -20.65
CA THR A 46 -26.51 29.43 -20.33
C THR A 46 -27.21 28.81 -21.52
N SER A 47 -27.94 29.60 -22.32
CA SER A 47 -28.52 29.15 -23.59
C SER A 47 -27.47 28.64 -24.58
N ARG A 48 -26.32 29.32 -24.72
CA ARG A 48 -25.24 28.89 -25.61
C ARG A 48 -24.58 27.61 -25.10
N VAL A 49 -24.36 27.49 -23.79
CA VAL A 49 -23.85 26.26 -23.16
C VAL A 49 -24.78 25.08 -23.45
N THR A 50 -26.09 25.25 -23.23
CA THR A 50 -27.09 24.23 -23.56
C THR A 50 -27.06 23.85 -25.04
N ALA A 51 -26.96 24.83 -25.94
CA ALA A 51 -26.86 24.59 -27.38
C ALA A 51 -25.60 23.79 -27.75
N LEU A 52 -24.45 24.07 -27.12
CA LEU A 52 -23.21 23.32 -27.32
C LEU A 52 -23.36 21.86 -26.88
N ILE A 53 -23.98 21.60 -25.72
CA ILE A 53 -24.23 20.24 -25.21
C ILE A 53 -25.18 19.45 -26.15
N HIS A 54 -26.07 20.13 -26.87
CA HIS A 54 -26.93 19.55 -27.89
C HIS A 54 -26.32 19.46 -29.29
N SER A 55 -25.09 19.94 -29.50
CA SER A 55 -24.48 19.97 -30.83
C SER A 55 -24.35 18.57 -31.42
N LYS A 56 -24.42 18.48 -32.76
CA LYS A 56 -24.10 17.25 -33.49
C LYS A 56 -22.60 16.94 -33.45
N ASP A 57 -21.76 17.96 -33.29
CA ASP A 57 -20.32 17.80 -33.17
C ASP A 57 -19.94 17.33 -31.76
N ALA A 58 -19.19 16.24 -31.67
CA ALA A 58 -18.74 15.70 -30.38
C ALA A 58 -17.76 16.64 -29.68
N GLY A 59 -16.94 17.38 -30.44
CA GLY A 59 -16.04 18.39 -29.87
C GLY A 59 -16.80 19.51 -29.18
N ALA A 60 -17.81 20.06 -29.85
CA ALA A 60 -18.68 21.10 -29.30
C ALA A 60 -19.45 20.64 -28.06
N ARG A 61 -19.96 19.39 -28.04
CA ARG A 61 -20.59 18.82 -26.84
C ARG A 61 -19.61 18.71 -25.68
N TRP A 62 -18.39 18.27 -25.94
CA TRP A 62 -17.34 18.19 -24.93
C TRP A 62 -17.01 19.58 -24.35
N ALA A 63 -16.81 20.58 -25.21
CA ALA A 63 -16.61 21.96 -24.80
C ALA A 63 -17.80 22.48 -23.96
N GLY A 64 -19.03 22.21 -24.40
CA GLY A 64 -20.26 22.55 -23.68
C GLY A 64 -20.30 21.97 -22.25
N ILE A 65 -19.97 20.70 -22.08
CA ILE A 65 -19.92 20.04 -20.76
C ILE A 65 -18.80 20.63 -19.88
N CYS A 66 -17.62 20.90 -20.43
CA CYS A 66 -16.54 21.54 -19.68
C CYS A 66 -16.91 22.95 -19.21
N ILE A 67 -17.59 23.72 -20.05
CA ILE A 67 -18.06 25.07 -19.71
C ILE A 67 -19.18 24.99 -18.67
N ALA A 68 -20.13 24.05 -18.81
CA ALA A 68 -21.17 23.81 -17.82
C ALA A 68 -20.58 23.45 -16.45
N TYR A 69 -19.60 22.54 -16.43
CA TYR A 69 -18.86 22.19 -15.21
C TYR A 69 -18.25 23.41 -14.54
N ARG A 70 -17.46 24.19 -15.29
CA ARG A 70 -16.78 25.38 -14.75
C ARG A 70 -17.78 26.44 -14.29
N THR A 71 -18.88 26.63 -15.01
CA THR A 71 -19.95 27.56 -14.64
C THR A 71 -20.61 27.13 -13.33
N SER A 72 -20.97 25.85 -13.20
CA SER A 72 -21.57 25.30 -11.98
C SER A 72 -20.64 25.39 -10.77
N SER A 73 -19.34 25.18 -10.96
CA SER A 73 -18.35 25.29 -9.86
C SER A 73 -18.12 26.73 -9.40
N LEU A 74 -18.37 27.72 -10.26
CA LEU A 74 -18.14 29.13 -9.95
C LEU A 74 -19.39 29.88 -9.47
N SER A 75 -20.60 29.38 -9.75
CA SER A 75 -21.85 30.05 -9.39
C SER A 75 -22.89 29.03 -8.93
N LYS A 76 -23.13 28.98 -7.61
CA LYS A 76 -24.13 28.08 -7.01
C LYS A 76 -25.54 28.39 -7.50
N SER A 77 -25.88 29.67 -7.70
CA SER A 77 -27.20 30.09 -8.19
C SER A 77 -27.45 29.62 -9.63
N THR A 78 -26.47 29.81 -10.52
CA THR A 78 -26.56 29.33 -11.90
C THR A 78 -26.60 27.81 -11.96
N MET A 79 -25.83 27.13 -11.11
CA MET A 79 -25.92 25.68 -10.98
C MET A 79 -27.34 25.26 -10.60
N THR A 80 -27.93 25.81 -9.54
CA THR A 80 -29.28 25.41 -9.08
C THR A 80 -30.36 25.58 -10.16
N GLU A 81 -30.26 26.62 -11.00
CA GLU A 81 -31.24 26.91 -12.05
C GLU A 81 -31.10 25.97 -13.27
N PHE A 82 -29.88 25.66 -13.71
CA PHE A 82 -29.64 24.94 -14.98
C PHE A 82 -29.17 23.48 -14.81
N ALA A 83 -28.81 23.06 -13.60
CA ALA A 83 -28.26 21.74 -13.33
C ALA A 83 -29.16 20.61 -13.84
N GLN A 84 -30.48 20.71 -13.64
CA GLN A 84 -31.42 19.65 -14.05
C GLN A 84 -31.39 19.41 -15.57
N SER A 85 -31.39 20.49 -16.35
CA SER A 85 -31.32 20.41 -17.81
C SER A 85 -29.98 19.82 -18.27
N TRP A 86 -28.87 20.41 -17.83
CA TRP A 86 -27.53 19.98 -18.25
C TRP A 86 -27.20 18.56 -17.78
N ALA A 87 -27.65 18.15 -16.59
CA ALA A 87 -27.46 16.79 -16.09
C ALA A 87 -28.24 15.77 -16.91
N GLY A 88 -29.49 16.07 -17.30
CA GLY A 88 -30.27 15.20 -18.18
C GLY A 88 -29.57 14.96 -19.53
N LEU A 89 -28.95 16.01 -20.08
CA LEU A 89 -28.17 15.90 -21.33
C LEU A 89 -26.88 15.11 -21.14
N ALA A 90 -26.10 15.40 -20.10
CA ALA A 90 -24.89 14.67 -19.76
C ALA A 90 -25.17 13.18 -19.52
N LEU A 91 -26.31 12.84 -18.90
CA LEU A 91 -26.73 11.46 -18.69
C LEU A 91 -27.02 10.76 -20.02
N SER A 92 -27.69 11.44 -20.97
CA SER A 92 -27.98 10.86 -22.29
C SER A 92 -26.71 10.53 -23.07
N ILE A 93 -25.63 11.31 -22.89
CA ILE A 93 -24.31 11.06 -23.49
C ILE A 93 -23.71 9.74 -22.97
N LEU A 94 -23.87 9.43 -21.67
CA LEU A 94 -23.33 8.18 -21.08
C LEU A 94 -24.03 6.92 -21.59
N THR A 95 -25.26 7.03 -22.07
CA THR A 95 -26.03 5.89 -22.60
C THR A 95 -25.73 5.57 -24.08
N LYS A 96 -24.99 6.44 -24.75
CA LYS A 96 -24.69 6.35 -26.19
C LYS A 96 -23.20 6.02 -26.41
N PRO A 97 -22.84 5.42 -27.55
CA PRO A 97 -21.44 5.23 -27.92
C PRO A 97 -20.83 6.59 -28.28
N GLU A 98 -20.14 7.21 -27.32
CA GLU A 98 -19.56 8.55 -27.45
C GLU A 98 -18.04 8.52 -27.28
N PRO A 99 -17.31 9.53 -27.80
CA PRO A 99 -15.87 9.60 -27.63
C PRO A 99 -15.45 9.64 -26.16
N LEU A 100 -14.32 8.99 -25.86
CA LEU A 100 -13.77 8.87 -24.51
C LEU A 100 -13.65 10.19 -23.73
N PRO A 101 -13.15 11.31 -24.32
CA PRO A 101 -13.07 12.58 -23.60
C PRO A 101 -14.45 13.12 -23.18
N LEU A 102 -15.47 12.90 -24.01
CA LEU A 102 -16.84 13.35 -23.76
C LEU A 102 -17.50 12.54 -22.64
N LEU A 103 -17.30 11.22 -22.61
CA LEU A 103 -17.73 10.35 -21.51
C LEU A 103 -17.07 10.75 -20.19
N LYS A 104 -15.73 10.91 -20.17
CA LYS A 104 -14.98 11.33 -18.99
C LYS A 104 -15.44 12.71 -18.47
N ALA A 105 -15.69 13.66 -19.37
CA ALA A 105 -16.21 14.98 -19.01
C ALA A 105 -17.63 14.91 -18.41
N SER A 106 -18.51 14.10 -19.00
CA SER A 106 -19.89 13.94 -18.53
C SER A 106 -19.98 13.28 -17.15
N ILE A 107 -19.14 12.26 -16.88
CA ILE A 107 -19.04 11.64 -15.55
C ILE A 107 -18.60 12.66 -14.50
N ARG A 108 -17.55 13.45 -14.80
CA ARG A 108 -17.04 14.48 -13.87
C ARG A 108 -18.07 15.58 -13.60
N TYR A 109 -18.79 16.00 -14.63
CA TYR A 109 -19.86 16.98 -14.50
C TYR A 109 -20.99 16.48 -13.60
N LEU A 110 -21.53 15.30 -13.89
CA LEU A 110 -22.60 14.70 -13.10
C LEU A 110 -22.17 14.45 -11.65
N ARG A 111 -20.97 13.91 -11.43
CA ARG A 111 -20.42 13.72 -10.08
C ARG A 111 -20.38 15.02 -9.29
N HIS A 112 -19.91 16.11 -9.91
CA HIS A 112 -19.81 17.41 -9.24
C HIS A 112 -21.17 18.01 -8.89
N VAL A 113 -22.09 18.06 -9.85
CA VAL A 113 -23.41 18.67 -9.62
C VAL A 113 -24.23 17.86 -8.63
N LEU A 114 -24.18 16.53 -8.72
CA LEU A 114 -24.84 15.67 -7.73
C LEU A 114 -24.19 15.85 -6.36
N SER A 115 -22.86 15.84 -6.24
CA SER A 115 -22.21 16.13 -4.96
C SER A 115 -22.55 17.51 -4.39
N ALA A 116 -22.73 18.54 -5.21
CA ALA A 116 -23.12 19.87 -4.74
C ALA A 116 -24.61 19.95 -4.37
N ALA A 117 -25.44 19.05 -4.92
CA ALA A 117 -26.87 18.98 -4.60
C ALA A 117 -27.13 18.44 -3.19
N THR A 118 -26.18 17.77 -2.53
CA THR A 118 -26.34 17.35 -1.13
C THR A 118 -26.50 18.52 -0.17
N ASP A 119 -26.00 19.69 -0.54
CA ASP A 119 -26.05 20.91 0.29
C ASP A 119 -27.33 21.74 0.05
N VAL A 120 -28.21 21.31 -0.86
CA VAL A 120 -29.44 22.02 -1.23
C VAL A 120 -30.59 21.01 -1.35
N PRO A 121 -31.39 20.82 -0.27
CA PRO A 121 -32.42 19.78 -0.22
C PRO A 121 -33.42 19.81 -1.38
N GLU A 122 -33.81 21.01 -1.83
CA GLU A 122 -34.74 21.14 -2.97
C GLU A 122 -34.11 20.63 -4.27
N LEU A 123 -32.83 20.97 -4.51
CA LEU A 123 -32.09 20.47 -5.66
C LEU A 123 -31.90 18.95 -5.54
N GLN A 124 -31.63 18.42 -4.35
CA GLN A 124 -31.56 16.98 -4.13
C GLN A 124 -32.86 16.28 -4.56
N ARG A 125 -34.02 16.82 -4.15
CA ARG A 125 -35.33 16.26 -4.51
C ARG A 125 -35.60 16.33 -6.01
N GLN A 126 -35.33 17.47 -6.64
CA GLN A 126 -35.64 17.71 -8.05
C GLN A 126 -34.65 17.04 -9.02
N LEU A 127 -33.37 16.97 -8.64
CA LEU A 127 -32.29 16.51 -9.50
C LEU A 127 -31.74 15.15 -9.09
N ALA A 128 -31.28 15.02 -7.84
CA ALA A 128 -30.52 13.83 -7.43
C ALA A 128 -31.41 12.58 -7.39
N THR A 129 -32.59 12.65 -6.77
CA THR A 129 -33.52 11.52 -6.66
C THR A 129 -33.83 10.84 -8.00
N PRO A 130 -34.24 11.55 -9.08
CA PRO A 130 -34.51 10.90 -10.37
C PRO A 130 -33.26 10.57 -11.20
N THR A 131 -32.11 11.20 -10.92
CA THR A 131 -30.90 11.11 -11.77
C THR A 131 -29.90 10.09 -11.26
N VAL A 132 -29.69 10.00 -9.94
CA VAL A 132 -28.66 9.13 -9.32
C VAL A 132 -28.82 7.65 -9.69
N PRO A 133 -30.03 7.04 -9.65
CA PRO A 133 -30.17 5.63 -10.04
C PRO A 133 -29.80 5.39 -11.50
N LYS A 134 -30.25 6.27 -12.41
CA LYS A 134 -29.95 6.17 -13.85
C LYS A 134 -28.48 6.38 -14.14
N PHE A 135 -27.86 7.36 -13.47
CA PHE A 135 -26.44 7.62 -13.59
C PHE A 135 -25.61 6.44 -13.08
N SER A 136 -25.93 5.90 -11.91
CA SER A 136 -25.23 4.76 -11.34
C SER A 136 -25.39 3.51 -12.21
N GLN A 137 -26.57 3.26 -12.76
CA GLN A 137 -26.78 2.19 -13.75
C GLN A 137 -25.92 2.39 -15.01
N ALA A 138 -25.83 3.62 -15.53
CA ALA A 138 -24.98 3.91 -16.69
C ALA A 138 -23.50 3.67 -16.37
N LEU A 139 -23.04 4.03 -15.16
CA LEU A 139 -21.67 3.76 -14.71
C LEU A 139 -21.39 2.26 -14.60
N VAL A 140 -22.32 1.46 -14.06
CA VAL A 140 -22.22 -0.01 -14.04
C VAL A 140 -22.02 -0.54 -15.46
N SER A 141 -22.87 -0.13 -16.41
CA SER A 141 -22.76 -0.55 -17.80
C SER A 141 -21.45 -0.12 -18.47
N ILE A 142 -20.90 1.04 -18.10
CA ILE A 142 -19.57 1.49 -18.55
C ILE A 142 -18.47 0.57 -18.00
N VAL A 143 -18.52 0.18 -16.73
CA VAL A 143 -17.52 -0.72 -16.13
C VAL A 143 -17.54 -2.09 -16.80
N GLU A 144 -18.72 -2.61 -17.13
CA GLU A 144 -18.88 -3.88 -17.83
C GLU A 144 -18.37 -3.81 -19.28
N ARG A 145 -18.75 -2.78 -20.05
CA ARG A 145 -18.60 -2.77 -21.51
C ARG A 145 -17.39 -2.01 -22.04
N ALA A 146 -16.84 -1.04 -21.30
CA ALA A 146 -15.74 -0.23 -21.80
C ALA A 146 -14.46 -1.06 -21.99
N ALA A 147 -13.63 -0.71 -22.98
CA ALA A 147 -12.29 -1.27 -23.11
C ALA A 147 -11.23 -0.47 -22.31
N ASP A 148 -11.43 0.85 -22.18
CA ASP A 148 -10.48 1.75 -21.53
C ASP A 148 -10.46 1.58 -20.00
N TYR A 149 -9.30 1.21 -19.46
CA TYR A 149 -9.13 1.00 -18.02
C TYR A 149 -9.29 2.27 -17.20
N GLU A 150 -8.88 3.44 -17.73
CA GLU A 150 -9.03 4.70 -17.01
C GLU A 150 -10.50 5.11 -16.88
N LEU A 151 -11.32 4.90 -17.92
CA LEU A 151 -12.76 5.15 -17.87
C LEU A 151 -13.45 4.23 -16.85
N LYS A 152 -13.10 2.93 -16.83
CA LYS A 152 -13.61 2.01 -15.81
C LYS A 152 -13.22 2.45 -14.41
N ALA A 153 -11.96 2.85 -14.21
CA ALA A 153 -11.47 3.35 -12.93
C ALA A 153 -12.23 4.62 -12.49
N LEU A 154 -12.44 5.58 -13.39
CA LEU A 154 -13.23 6.79 -13.13
C LEU A 154 -14.69 6.46 -12.79
N ALA A 155 -15.29 5.50 -13.50
CA ALA A 155 -16.67 5.08 -13.27
C ALA A 155 -16.82 4.39 -11.89
N MET A 156 -15.91 3.49 -11.52
CA MET A 156 -15.90 2.85 -10.19
C MET A 156 -15.66 3.85 -9.05
N ASP A 157 -14.72 4.78 -9.20
CA ASP A 157 -14.53 5.86 -8.21
C ASP A 157 -15.79 6.71 -8.06
N THR A 158 -16.46 7.01 -9.18
CA THR A 158 -17.68 7.80 -9.16
C THR A 158 -18.83 7.02 -8.52
N LEU A 159 -18.98 5.73 -8.82
CA LEU A 159 -19.95 4.85 -8.14
C LEU A 159 -19.70 4.80 -6.64
N LYS A 160 -18.44 4.72 -6.21
CA LYS A 160 -18.07 4.71 -4.79
C LYS A 160 -18.59 5.97 -4.10
N ASP A 161 -18.36 7.12 -4.71
CA ASP A 161 -18.86 8.40 -4.18
C ASP A 161 -20.40 8.47 -4.19
N MET A 162 -21.05 8.00 -5.26
CA MET A 162 -22.52 7.98 -5.33
C MET A 162 -23.15 7.06 -4.28
N VAL A 163 -22.53 5.92 -3.97
CA VAL A 163 -22.97 5.01 -2.91
C VAL A 163 -22.85 5.66 -1.53
N VAL A 164 -21.75 6.39 -1.28
CA VAL A 164 -21.53 7.09 0.00
C VAL A 164 -22.47 8.29 0.16
N LEU A 165 -22.65 9.11 -0.88
CA LEU A 165 -23.50 10.30 -0.84
C LEU A 165 -25.00 9.97 -0.89
N TYR A 166 -25.39 8.92 -1.62
CA TYR A 166 -26.77 8.53 -1.86
C TYR A 166 -27.00 7.02 -1.64
N PRO A 167 -26.79 6.51 -0.43
CA PRO A 167 -26.87 5.07 -0.16
C PRO A 167 -28.27 4.49 -0.43
N SER A 168 -29.34 5.22 -0.08
CA SER A 168 -30.72 4.78 -0.28
C SER A 168 -31.09 4.67 -1.76
N LEU A 169 -30.64 5.62 -2.59
CA LEU A 169 -30.92 5.64 -4.03
C LEU A 169 -30.18 4.53 -4.80
N ASN A 170 -29.07 4.03 -4.24
CA ASN A 170 -28.28 2.96 -4.83
C ASN A 170 -28.64 1.56 -4.32
N ARG A 171 -29.56 1.44 -3.36
CA ARG A 171 -29.94 0.16 -2.75
C ARG A 171 -30.44 -0.87 -3.77
N ALA A 172 -31.27 -0.44 -4.74
CA ALA A 172 -31.78 -1.32 -5.79
C ALA A 172 -30.68 -1.82 -6.76
N LEU A 173 -29.57 -1.09 -6.87
CA LEU A 173 -28.43 -1.42 -7.73
C LEU A 173 -27.33 -2.19 -6.99
N SER A 174 -27.45 -2.38 -5.67
CA SER A 174 -26.38 -2.95 -4.86
C SER A 174 -25.92 -4.31 -5.36
N SER A 175 -26.84 -5.19 -5.78
CA SER A 175 -26.49 -6.52 -6.31
C SER A 175 -25.69 -6.43 -7.61
N SER A 176 -26.10 -5.55 -8.53
CA SER A 176 -25.41 -5.32 -9.79
C SER A 176 -24.00 -4.73 -9.57
N ILE A 177 -23.86 -3.76 -8.66
CA ILE A 177 -22.56 -3.19 -8.32
C ILE A 177 -21.66 -4.24 -7.64
N THR A 178 -22.20 -5.05 -6.73
CA THR A 178 -21.48 -6.18 -6.12
C THR A 178 -21.00 -7.17 -7.18
N ASN A 179 -21.85 -7.53 -8.15
CA ASN A 179 -21.49 -8.47 -9.22
C ASN A 179 -20.33 -7.95 -10.07
N VAL A 180 -20.35 -6.67 -10.45
CA VAL A 180 -19.23 -6.05 -11.18
C VAL A 180 -17.94 -6.06 -10.35
N CYS A 181 -18.03 -5.78 -9.05
CA CYS A 181 -16.86 -5.88 -8.16
C CYS A 181 -16.35 -7.31 -8.10
N HIS A 182 -17.23 -8.30 -7.92
CA HIS A 182 -16.86 -9.72 -7.85
C HIS A 182 -16.23 -10.22 -9.16
N GLN A 183 -16.71 -9.80 -10.33
CA GLN A 183 -16.08 -10.16 -11.61
C GLN A 183 -14.61 -9.72 -11.68
N LEU A 184 -14.28 -8.55 -11.15
CA LEU A 184 -12.91 -8.04 -11.08
C LEU A 184 -12.09 -8.65 -9.92
N LEU A 185 -12.75 -8.97 -8.80
CA LEU A 185 -12.10 -9.52 -7.60
C LEU A 185 -11.91 -11.05 -7.65
N ASN A 186 -12.57 -11.74 -8.58
CA ASN A 186 -12.44 -13.19 -8.77
C ASN A 186 -11.16 -13.60 -9.54
N GLY A 187 -10.23 -12.68 -9.73
CA GLY A 187 -8.96 -12.89 -10.41
C GLY A 187 -9.10 -13.18 -11.91
N SER A 188 -7.97 -13.25 -12.60
CA SER A 188 -7.86 -13.55 -14.02
C SER A 188 -6.60 -14.36 -14.29
N ALA A 189 -6.68 -15.29 -15.24
CA ALA A 189 -5.55 -16.09 -15.72
C ALA A 189 -5.64 -16.24 -17.25
N PRO A 190 -4.51 -16.29 -17.97
CA PRO A 190 -3.13 -16.23 -17.46
C PRO A 190 -2.66 -14.80 -17.10
N GLN A 191 -3.40 -13.77 -17.51
CA GLN A 191 -3.06 -12.38 -17.23
C GLN A 191 -3.61 -11.95 -15.87
N ARG A 192 -2.76 -11.38 -15.03
CA ARG A 192 -3.16 -10.84 -13.73
C ARG A 192 -4.15 -9.69 -13.87
N THR A 193 -5.01 -9.56 -12.87
CA THR A 193 -5.95 -8.45 -12.80
C THR A 193 -5.20 -7.12 -12.78
N ASN A 194 -5.66 -6.17 -13.60
CA ASN A 194 -5.05 -4.84 -13.67
C ASN A 194 -5.06 -4.17 -12.28
N LYS A 195 -3.89 -3.79 -11.76
CA LYS A 195 -3.73 -3.21 -10.41
C LYS A 195 -4.61 -1.97 -10.18
N LEU A 196 -4.75 -1.09 -11.17
CA LEU A 196 -5.59 0.11 -11.04
C LEU A 196 -7.05 -0.30 -10.86
N LEU A 197 -7.58 -1.18 -11.72
CA LEU A 197 -8.96 -1.64 -11.62
C LEU A 197 -9.22 -2.39 -10.31
N LEU A 198 -8.30 -3.26 -9.90
CA LEU A 198 -8.39 -4.00 -8.65
C LEU A 198 -8.58 -3.06 -7.45
N HIS A 199 -7.72 -2.03 -7.31
CA HIS A 199 -7.83 -1.10 -6.18
C HIS A 199 -9.16 -0.32 -6.20
N LYS A 200 -9.67 0.02 -7.38
CA LYS A 200 -10.94 0.73 -7.55
C LYS A 200 -12.14 -0.16 -7.24
N ALA A 201 -12.14 -1.40 -7.71
CA ALA A 201 -13.15 -2.40 -7.39
C ALA A 201 -13.17 -2.73 -5.90
N ALA A 202 -12.01 -2.97 -5.29
CA ALA A 202 -11.87 -3.21 -3.86
C ALA A 202 -12.38 -2.02 -3.02
N SER A 203 -12.05 -0.79 -3.41
CA SER A 203 -12.53 0.42 -2.72
C SER A 203 -14.05 0.62 -2.86
N LEU A 204 -14.61 0.32 -4.04
CA LEU A 204 -16.05 0.37 -4.27
C LEU A 204 -16.78 -0.70 -3.46
N TYR A 205 -16.31 -1.94 -3.51
CA TYR A 205 -16.85 -3.05 -2.74
C TYR A 205 -16.89 -2.75 -1.24
N ALA A 206 -15.81 -2.15 -0.71
CA ALA A 206 -15.69 -1.82 0.70
C ALA A 206 -16.71 -0.80 1.21
N VAL A 207 -17.31 0.03 0.35
CA VAL A 207 -18.33 1.03 0.74
C VAL A 207 -19.78 0.57 0.46
N LEU A 208 -19.99 -0.57 -0.20
CA LEU A 208 -21.35 -1.04 -0.55
C LEU A 208 -22.23 -1.31 0.66
N HIS A 209 -21.63 -1.59 1.81
CA HIS A 209 -22.35 -1.76 3.07
C HIS A 209 -23.21 -0.55 3.45
N TYR A 210 -22.87 0.68 3.03
CA TYR A 210 -23.70 1.86 3.29
C TYR A 210 -25.13 1.76 2.72
N THR A 211 -25.34 0.98 1.65
CA THR A 211 -26.67 0.75 1.06
C THR A 211 -27.63 0.02 2.02
N GLY A 212 -27.11 -0.62 3.07
CA GLY A 212 -27.89 -1.26 4.12
C GLY A 212 -28.53 -0.28 5.12
N GLY A 213 -28.24 1.01 5.03
CA GLY A 213 -28.74 2.03 5.96
C GLY A 213 -28.22 1.84 7.39
N LYS A 214 -28.84 2.52 8.36
CA LYS A 214 -28.36 2.55 9.76
C LYS A 214 -28.30 1.17 10.43
N VAL A 215 -29.29 0.31 10.16
CA VAL A 215 -29.43 -1.00 10.83
C VAL A 215 -28.74 -2.12 10.05
N GLY A 216 -28.83 -2.11 8.72
CA GLY A 216 -28.33 -3.19 7.88
C GLY A 216 -26.86 -3.08 7.48
N ALA A 217 -26.25 -1.89 7.56
CA ALA A 217 -24.89 -1.67 7.05
C ALA A 217 -23.84 -2.54 7.75
N GLY A 218 -23.93 -2.73 9.07
CA GLY A 218 -22.99 -3.60 9.80
C GLY A 218 -23.08 -5.07 9.34
N ASN A 219 -24.31 -5.57 9.11
CA ASN A 219 -24.54 -6.93 8.65
C ASN A 219 -24.02 -7.13 7.21
N LEU A 220 -24.23 -6.15 6.33
CA LEU A 220 -23.71 -6.21 4.96
C LEU A 220 -22.18 -6.15 4.93
N TRP A 221 -21.55 -5.28 5.73
CA TRP A 221 -20.09 -5.23 5.82
C TRP A 221 -19.53 -6.55 6.33
N LYS A 222 -20.12 -7.11 7.39
CA LYS A 222 -19.71 -8.42 7.92
C LYS A 222 -19.84 -9.51 6.86
N LYS A 223 -20.98 -9.57 6.16
CA LYS A 223 -21.19 -10.50 5.04
C LYS A 223 -20.11 -10.36 3.98
N SER A 224 -19.77 -9.13 3.58
CA SER A 224 -18.69 -8.89 2.61
C SER A 224 -17.31 -9.36 3.11
N VAL A 225 -17.02 -9.17 4.39
CA VAL A 225 -15.79 -9.69 5.02
C VAL A 225 -15.78 -11.22 5.01
N ASP A 226 -16.88 -11.85 5.43
CA ASP A 226 -17.01 -13.31 5.49
C ASP A 226 -16.88 -13.94 4.08
N GLU A 227 -17.54 -13.36 3.06
CA GLU A 227 -17.42 -13.77 1.66
C GLU A 227 -15.98 -13.60 1.13
N THR A 228 -15.33 -12.48 1.45
CA THR A 228 -13.94 -12.22 1.04
C THR A 228 -12.96 -13.18 1.71
N LEU A 229 -13.14 -13.47 3.00
CA LEU A 229 -12.34 -14.44 3.75
C LEU A 229 -12.53 -15.85 3.21
N GLN A 230 -13.77 -16.24 2.90
CA GLN A 230 -14.06 -17.53 2.28
C GLN A 230 -13.38 -17.65 0.92
N CYS A 231 -13.45 -16.61 0.08
CA CYS A 231 -12.78 -16.60 -1.22
C CYS A 231 -11.25 -16.66 -1.08
N LEU A 232 -10.68 -15.88 -0.15
CA LEU A 232 -9.25 -15.90 0.18
C LEU A 232 -8.80 -17.29 0.64
N TRP A 233 -9.58 -17.95 1.49
CA TRP A 233 -9.31 -19.31 1.97
C TRP A 233 -9.35 -20.32 0.85
N THR A 234 -10.40 -20.30 0.01
CA THR A 234 -10.53 -21.16 -1.16
C THR A 234 -9.34 -20.97 -2.13
N ALA A 235 -8.95 -19.73 -2.42
CA ALA A 235 -7.79 -19.43 -3.26
C ALA A 235 -6.49 -19.96 -2.62
N SER A 236 -6.29 -19.74 -1.32
CA SER A 236 -5.14 -20.27 -0.59
C SER A 236 -5.07 -21.79 -0.62
N MET A 237 -6.21 -22.48 -0.49
CA MET A 237 -6.27 -23.95 -0.60
C MET A 237 -5.98 -24.42 -2.02
N GLY A 238 -6.45 -23.69 -3.03
CA GLY A 238 -6.13 -23.93 -4.44
C GLY A 238 -4.65 -23.73 -4.80
N LEU A 239 -3.87 -23.01 -3.98
CA LEU A 239 -2.41 -22.85 -4.12
C LEU A 239 -1.59 -23.86 -3.32
N ARG A 240 -2.25 -24.68 -2.50
CA ARG A 240 -1.58 -25.58 -1.56
C ARG A 240 -2.04 -27.03 -1.75
N THR A 241 -2.33 -27.42 -2.99
CA THR A 241 -2.79 -28.76 -3.33
C THR A 241 -1.76 -29.84 -3.01
N THR A 242 -0.47 -29.50 -2.98
CA THR A 242 0.61 -30.44 -2.62
C THR A 242 1.08 -30.36 -1.17
N PHE A 243 0.51 -29.49 -0.35
CA PHE A 243 0.91 -29.37 1.05
C PHE A 243 0.05 -30.27 1.94
N PRO A 244 0.62 -30.73 3.07
CA PRO A 244 -0.19 -31.36 4.10
C PRO A 244 -1.26 -30.37 4.68
N GLY A 245 -2.57 -30.47 4.34
CA GLY A 245 -3.76 -29.80 4.99
C GLY A 245 -5.05 -30.65 5.35
N LYS A 246 -5.52 -30.74 6.61
CA LYS A 246 -6.47 -31.75 7.19
C LYS A 246 -7.75 -31.90 6.36
N ALA A 247 -8.26 -33.13 6.22
CA ALA A 247 -9.56 -33.33 5.57
C ALA A 247 -10.67 -32.77 6.46
N LEU A 248 -11.10 -31.54 6.22
CA LEU A 248 -12.49 -31.19 6.49
C LEU A 248 -13.33 -32.14 5.63
N ASN A 249 -14.03 -33.08 6.28
CA ASN A 249 -14.89 -34.10 5.66
C ASN A 249 -16.09 -33.50 4.90
N ASN A 250 -16.08 -32.22 4.57
CA ASN A 250 -17.05 -31.63 3.67
C ASN A 250 -16.53 -31.85 2.25
N PRO A 251 -17.10 -32.80 1.47
CA PRO A 251 -16.85 -32.82 0.04
C PRO A 251 -17.22 -31.43 -0.47
N SER A 252 -16.23 -30.65 -0.91
CA SER A 252 -16.53 -29.35 -1.51
C SER A 252 -17.48 -29.63 -2.67
N PRO A 253 -18.62 -28.94 -2.78
CA PRO A 253 -19.47 -29.06 -3.95
C PRO A 253 -18.57 -28.82 -5.16
N SER A 254 -18.38 -29.87 -5.94
CA SER A 254 -17.57 -29.90 -7.14
C SER A 254 -18.29 -29.12 -8.23
N ASP A 255 -18.47 -27.82 -8.04
CA ASP A 255 -19.00 -26.90 -9.04
C ASP A 255 -17.90 -26.61 -10.06
N GLY A 256 -17.68 -27.58 -10.94
CA GLY A 256 -17.83 -27.35 -12.37
C GLY A 256 -16.61 -27.02 -13.22
N LEU A 257 -15.48 -26.56 -12.67
CA LEU A 257 -14.29 -26.26 -13.48
C LEU A 257 -13.01 -26.70 -12.75
N THR A 258 -12.74 -28.02 -12.76
CA THR A 258 -11.37 -28.47 -12.59
C THR A 258 -10.58 -27.93 -13.78
N CYS A 259 -9.80 -26.87 -13.55
CA CYS A 259 -8.85 -26.43 -14.55
C CYS A 259 -7.79 -27.54 -14.63
N ASP A 260 -7.87 -28.35 -15.69
CA ASP A 260 -6.98 -29.51 -15.88
C ASP A 260 -5.50 -29.09 -16.02
N ASP A 261 -5.23 -27.80 -16.29
CA ASP A 261 -3.88 -27.25 -16.35
C ASP A 261 -3.45 -26.63 -15.00
N PRO A 262 -2.50 -27.24 -14.28
CA PRO A 262 -2.01 -26.72 -13.00
C PRO A 262 -1.36 -25.34 -13.13
N VAL A 263 -0.81 -24.98 -14.30
CA VAL A 263 -0.19 -23.66 -14.52
C VAL A 263 -1.25 -22.56 -14.47
N LEU A 264 -2.38 -22.76 -15.16
CA LEU A 264 -3.51 -21.83 -15.15
C LEU A 264 -4.19 -21.81 -13.79
N ALA A 265 -4.35 -22.97 -13.13
CA ALA A 265 -4.94 -23.07 -11.81
C ALA A 265 -4.14 -22.30 -10.74
N VAL A 266 -2.81 -22.50 -10.71
CA VAL A 266 -1.91 -21.79 -9.77
C VAL A 266 -1.91 -20.29 -10.06
N ALA A 267 -1.82 -19.87 -11.33
CA ALA A 267 -1.86 -18.46 -11.71
C ALA A 267 -3.18 -17.79 -11.31
N LEU A 268 -4.31 -18.45 -11.56
CA LEU A 268 -5.64 -17.94 -11.22
C LEU A 268 -5.84 -17.80 -9.71
N ASN A 269 -5.48 -18.84 -8.94
CA ASN A 269 -5.64 -18.81 -7.49
C ASN A 269 -4.68 -17.79 -6.85
N LEU A 270 -3.51 -17.53 -7.43
CA LEU A 270 -2.60 -16.50 -6.96
C LEU A 270 -3.18 -15.10 -7.18
N ASP A 271 -3.72 -14.84 -8.37
CA ASP A 271 -4.37 -13.57 -8.68
C ASP A 271 -5.63 -13.36 -7.82
N ARG A 272 -6.46 -14.40 -7.64
CA ARG A 272 -7.60 -14.39 -6.69
C ARG A 272 -7.19 -14.04 -5.28
N LEU A 273 -6.12 -14.65 -4.77
CA LEU A 273 -5.61 -14.38 -3.43
C LEU A 273 -5.18 -12.92 -3.30
N GLN A 274 -4.47 -12.38 -4.29
CA GLN A 274 -4.06 -10.96 -4.33
C GLN A 274 -5.26 -10.02 -4.39
N CYS A 275 -6.28 -10.36 -5.19
CA CYS A 275 -7.52 -9.61 -5.28
C CYS A 275 -8.29 -9.59 -3.95
N CYS A 276 -8.45 -10.75 -3.31
CA CYS A 276 -9.13 -10.88 -2.02
C CYS A 276 -8.36 -10.19 -0.88
N ALA A 277 -7.03 -10.29 -0.85
CA ALA A 277 -6.21 -9.57 0.12
C ALA A 277 -6.39 -8.04 -0.02
N THR A 278 -6.46 -7.53 -1.25
CA THR A 278 -6.70 -6.10 -1.53
C THR A 278 -8.11 -5.66 -1.14
N ALA A 279 -9.13 -6.48 -1.44
CA ALA A 279 -10.51 -6.26 -1.03
C ALA A 279 -10.65 -6.23 0.50
N LEU A 280 -10.05 -7.21 1.19
CA LEU A 280 -10.05 -7.29 2.65
C LEU A 280 -9.33 -6.09 3.27
N CYS A 281 -8.17 -5.68 2.72
CA CYS A 281 -7.50 -4.46 3.17
C CYS A 281 -8.39 -3.21 3.02
N SER A 282 -9.17 -3.14 1.95
CA SER A 282 -10.09 -2.01 1.72
C SER A 282 -11.27 -2.05 2.70
N LEU A 283 -11.85 -3.22 2.94
CA LEU A 283 -12.91 -3.44 3.95
C LEU A 283 -12.43 -3.09 5.37
N LEU A 284 -11.21 -3.46 5.74
CA LEU A 284 -10.64 -3.16 7.06
C LEU A 284 -10.37 -1.67 7.26
N ARG A 285 -10.14 -0.91 6.18
CA ARG A 285 -9.91 0.54 6.21
C ARG A 285 -11.21 1.34 6.17
N THR A 286 -12.33 0.75 5.75
CA THR A 286 -13.62 1.45 5.76
C THR A 286 -14.17 1.52 7.18
N THR A 287 -14.59 2.71 7.60
CA THR A 287 -15.12 2.94 8.94
C THR A 287 -16.52 2.36 9.05
N VAL A 288 -16.69 1.38 9.93
CA VAL A 288 -18.00 0.85 10.31
C VAL A 288 -18.38 1.45 11.66
N GLN A 289 -19.65 1.88 11.82
CA GLN A 289 -20.13 2.48 13.07
C GLN A 289 -20.20 1.48 14.24
N ARG A 290 -20.10 0.17 13.98
CA ARG A 290 -20.20 -0.89 14.99
C ARG A 290 -18.95 -1.78 14.97
N PRO A 291 -18.40 -2.16 16.14
CA PRO A 291 -17.29 -3.12 16.22
C PRO A 291 -17.69 -4.49 15.66
N VAL A 292 -16.76 -5.15 14.95
CA VAL A 292 -16.94 -6.50 14.42
C VAL A 292 -15.76 -7.39 14.85
N HIS A 293 -16.03 -8.68 15.10
CA HIS A 293 -15.05 -9.67 15.53
C HIS A 293 -14.57 -10.52 14.34
N LEU A 294 -13.27 -10.85 14.29
CA LEU A 294 -12.64 -11.68 13.24
C LEU A 294 -12.20 -13.03 13.85
N ALA A 295 -12.38 -14.14 13.12
CA ALA A 295 -12.00 -15.49 13.57
C ALA A 295 -10.87 -16.10 12.69
N THR A 296 -10.06 -17.00 13.25
CA THR A 296 -8.91 -17.67 12.58
C THR A 296 -8.95 -19.19 12.74
N ALA A 297 -8.56 -19.97 11.72
CA ALA A 297 -8.54 -21.44 11.71
C ALA A 297 -7.14 -22.03 11.33
N GLU A 298 -6.80 -23.25 11.78
CA GLU A 298 -5.49 -23.95 11.60
C GLU A 298 -5.66 -25.43 11.15
N GLU A 299 -4.96 -25.94 10.11
CA GLU A 299 -5.12 -27.35 9.59
C GLU A 299 -3.92 -27.98 8.81
N GLU A 300 -3.75 -29.34 8.83
CA GLU A 300 -2.66 -30.22 8.23
C GLU A 300 -3.13 -31.64 7.71
N LYS A 301 -2.71 -32.20 6.54
CA LYS A 301 -3.11 -33.51 5.85
C LYS A 301 -1.87 -34.36 5.53
N GLU A 302 -2.04 -35.60 5.08
CA GLU A 302 -1.03 -36.34 4.30
C GLU A 302 -1.61 -36.73 2.92
N GLY A 303 -0.77 -36.69 1.87
CA GLY A 303 -1.18 -37.04 0.51
C GLY A 303 0.00 -37.14 -0.46
N HIS A 304 -0.24 -37.82 -1.59
CA HIS A 304 0.74 -37.97 -2.68
C HIS A 304 1.00 -36.61 -3.36
N ILE A 305 2.28 -36.29 -3.56
CA ILE A 305 2.72 -34.97 -4.04
C ILE A 305 3.20 -35.10 -5.50
N ASP A 306 2.51 -34.44 -6.42
CA ASP A 306 3.05 -34.19 -7.76
C ASP A 306 4.19 -33.16 -7.66
N ALA A 307 5.40 -33.57 -8.05
CA ALA A 307 6.60 -32.74 -8.00
C ALA A 307 6.51 -31.49 -8.89
N THR A 308 5.77 -31.54 -10.00
CA THR A 308 5.65 -30.41 -10.94
C THR A 308 4.75 -29.33 -10.35
N VAL A 309 3.59 -29.73 -9.83
CA VAL A 309 2.67 -28.82 -9.13
C VAL A 309 3.37 -28.24 -7.91
N ARG A 310 4.12 -29.07 -7.15
CA ARG A 310 4.91 -28.61 -6.01
C ARG A 310 5.90 -27.52 -6.38
N ALA A 311 6.61 -27.66 -7.49
CA ALA A 311 7.56 -26.66 -7.96
C ALA A 311 6.87 -25.33 -8.31
N LEU A 312 5.71 -25.38 -8.96
CA LEU A 312 4.90 -24.19 -9.27
C LEU A 312 4.39 -23.50 -7.99
N GLU A 313 3.89 -24.28 -7.03
CA GLU A 313 3.43 -23.77 -5.73
C GLU A 313 4.58 -23.14 -4.92
N LEU A 314 5.78 -23.73 -4.95
CA LEU A 314 6.96 -23.15 -4.30
C LEU A 314 7.44 -21.87 -4.97
N ALA A 315 7.32 -21.77 -6.30
CA ALA A 315 7.71 -20.58 -7.06
C ALA A 315 6.89 -19.33 -6.70
N ILE A 316 5.65 -19.50 -6.20
CA ILE A 316 4.74 -18.39 -5.86
C ILE A 316 4.72 -17.99 -4.38
N VAL A 317 5.27 -18.82 -3.47
CA VAL A 317 5.51 -18.47 -2.05
C VAL A 317 6.05 -17.04 -1.86
N PRO A 318 7.05 -16.59 -2.65
CA PRO A 318 7.47 -15.19 -2.73
C PRO A 318 6.37 -14.12 -2.66
N GLU A 319 5.37 -14.28 -3.52
CA GLU A 319 4.30 -13.32 -3.75
C GLU A 319 3.21 -13.46 -2.71
N LEU A 320 2.96 -14.69 -2.26
CA LEU A 320 2.11 -14.99 -1.13
C LEU A 320 2.61 -14.28 0.13
N GLN A 321 3.92 -14.33 0.40
CA GLN A 321 4.53 -13.65 1.53
C GLN A 321 4.38 -12.13 1.44
N SER A 322 4.57 -11.53 0.26
CA SER A 322 4.36 -10.08 0.09
C SER A 322 2.90 -9.70 0.37
N SER A 323 1.95 -10.46 -0.18
CA SER A 323 0.52 -10.22 -0.01
C SER A 323 0.09 -10.38 1.47
N ALA A 324 0.65 -11.37 2.16
CA ALA A 324 0.44 -11.57 3.59
C ALA A 324 1.02 -10.42 4.42
N CYS A 325 2.21 -9.91 4.07
CA CYS A 325 2.81 -8.75 4.74
C CYS A 325 1.95 -7.50 4.56
N ASP A 326 1.40 -7.26 3.37
CA ASP A 326 0.53 -6.11 3.09
C ASP A 326 -0.77 -6.19 3.89
N LEU A 327 -1.40 -7.37 3.92
CA LEU A 327 -2.58 -7.63 4.74
C LEU A 327 -2.29 -7.44 6.23
N LEU A 328 -1.16 -7.95 6.72
CA LEU A 328 -0.77 -7.82 8.12
C LEU A 328 -0.42 -6.38 8.49
N CYS A 329 0.21 -5.63 7.59
CA CYS A 329 0.41 -4.18 7.76
C CYS A 329 -0.92 -3.45 7.88
N CYS A 330 -1.90 -3.83 7.06
CA CYS A 330 -3.24 -3.25 7.12
C CYS A 330 -3.92 -3.57 8.45
N LEU A 331 -3.93 -4.84 8.84
CA LEU A 331 -4.48 -5.31 10.12
C LEU A 331 -3.82 -4.61 11.31
N ALA A 332 -2.50 -4.48 11.33
CA ALA A 332 -1.78 -3.79 12.41
C ALA A 332 -2.27 -2.34 12.55
N LYS A 333 -2.44 -1.61 11.44
CA LYS A 333 -2.88 -0.21 11.44
C LYS A 333 -4.35 -0.03 11.83
N THR A 334 -5.21 -0.97 11.47
CA THR A 334 -6.67 -0.87 11.68
C THR A 334 -7.09 -1.45 13.03
N VAL A 335 -6.53 -2.59 13.42
CA VAL A 335 -6.85 -3.32 14.66
C VAL A 335 -6.04 -2.81 15.84
N GLN A 336 -4.86 -2.25 15.58
CA GLN A 336 -3.97 -1.64 16.58
C GLN A 336 -3.70 -2.57 17.77
N HIS A 337 -3.81 -2.05 18.99
CA HIS A 337 -3.49 -2.72 20.25
C HIS A 337 -4.23 -4.05 20.46
N ARG A 338 -5.35 -4.28 19.77
CA ARG A 338 -6.07 -5.57 19.84
C ARG A 338 -5.29 -6.72 19.20
N LEU A 339 -4.29 -6.42 18.36
CA LEU A 339 -3.41 -7.43 17.78
C LEU A 339 -2.33 -7.91 18.75
N THR A 340 -2.07 -7.18 19.85
CA THR A 340 -0.99 -7.43 20.82
C THR A 340 -0.82 -8.91 21.22
N PRO A 341 -1.89 -9.68 21.54
CA PRO A 341 -1.73 -11.09 21.94
C PRO A 341 -1.04 -11.97 20.88
N TYR A 342 -1.10 -11.58 19.61
CA TYR A 342 -0.56 -12.34 18.48
C TYR A 342 0.79 -11.82 17.99
N VAL A 343 1.19 -10.61 18.37
CA VAL A 343 2.38 -9.92 17.83
C VAL A 343 3.65 -10.73 18.07
N SER A 344 3.84 -11.31 19.26
CA SER A 344 5.04 -12.11 19.55
C SER A 344 5.20 -13.29 18.58
N ARG A 345 4.13 -14.05 18.33
CA ARG A 345 4.12 -15.17 17.36
C ARG A 345 4.41 -14.67 15.94
N LEU A 346 3.76 -13.59 15.53
CA LEU A 346 3.94 -13.00 14.20
C LEU A 346 5.38 -12.50 13.98
N ILE A 347 5.96 -11.82 14.97
CA ILE A 347 7.34 -11.35 14.94
C ILE A 347 8.33 -12.51 14.83
N VAL A 348 8.11 -13.62 15.55
CA VAL A 348 8.96 -14.82 15.43
C VAL A 348 8.90 -15.39 14.01
N MET A 349 7.71 -15.48 13.42
CA MET A 349 7.54 -15.98 12.04
C MET A 349 8.20 -15.06 11.01
N ILE A 350 8.03 -13.74 11.13
CA ILE A 350 8.66 -12.76 10.23
C ILE A 350 10.18 -12.77 10.39
N THR A 351 10.67 -12.86 11.62
CA THR A 351 12.11 -12.93 11.92
C THR A 351 12.73 -14.16 11.29
N TYR A 352 12.09 -15.32 11.40
CA TYR A 352 12.54 -16.54 10.73
C TYR A 352 12.69 -16.34 9.21
N HIS A 353 11.72 -15.70 8.56
CA HIS A 353 11.81 -15.41 7.13
C HIS A 353 12.87 -14.36 6.77
N LEU A 354 13.12 -13.39 7.64
CA LEU A 354 14.17 -12.39 7.46
C LEU A 354 15.56 -13.03 7.52
N GLU A 355 15.76 -14.02 8.40
CA GLU A 355 16.99 -14.80 8.55
C GLU A 355 17.31 -15.66 7.30
N GLN A 356 16.32 -16.02 6.48
CA GLN A 356 16.51 -16.80 5.23
C GLN A 356 17.14 -16.01 4.07
N ASN A 357 17.65 -14.81 4.33
CA ASN A 357 18.24 -13.91 3.33
C ASN A 357 17.36 -13.71 2.06
N PRO A 358 16.09 -13.26 2.21
CA PRO A 358 15.17 -13.15 1.08
C PRO A 358 15.58 -12.04 0.09
N LEU A 359 15.02 -12.10 -1.13
CA LEU A 359 15.18 -11.05 -2.14
C LEU A 359 14.80 -9.66 -1.59
N PRO A 360 15.43 -8.57 -2.08
CA PRO A 360 15.23 -7.23 -1.53
C PRO A 360 13.77 -6.77 -1.44
N GLU A 361 12.95 -7.04 -2.46
CA GLU A 361 11.54 -6.66 -2.46
C GLU A 361 10.76 -7.32 -1.30
N ARG A 362 10.99 -8.60 -1.05
CA ARG A 362 10.33 -9.34 0.05
C ARG A 362 10.85 -8.91 1.40
N ARG A 363 12.17 -8.74 1.51
CA ARG A 363 12.80 -8.21 2.71
C ARG A 363 12.20 -6.87 3.10
N CYS A 364 11.99 -5.97 2.12
CA CYS A 364 11.32 -4.70 2.33
C CYS A 364 9.91 -4.90 2.92
N SER A 365 9.08 -5.76 2.34
CA SER A 365 7.72 -6.03 2.84
C SER A 365 7.71 -6.59 4.27
N LEU A 366 8.64 -7.50 4.60
CA LEU A 366 8.79 -8.06 5.95
C LEU A 366 9.19 -6.97 6.97
N LEU A 367 10.15 -6.11 6.63
CA LEU A 367 10.61 -5.01 7.49
C LEU A 367 9.51 -3.96 7.71
N GLN A 368 8.76 -3.61 6.66
CA GLN A 368 7.59 -2.73 6.78
C GLN A 368 6.51 -3.35 7.68
N CYS A 369 6.33 -4.67 7.60
CA CYS A 369 5.41 -5.40 8.46
C CYS A 369 5.83 -5.35 9.93
N ILE A 370 7.11 -5.58 10.23
CA ILE A 370 7.68 -5.42 11.59
C ILE A 370 7.40 -4.00 12.11
N GLN A 371 7.72 -2.98 11.31
CA GLN A 371 7.48 -1.59 11.70
C GLN A 371 5.99 -1.33 11.99
N ALA A 372 5.09 -1.80 11.13
CA ALA A 372 3.66 -1.62 11.31
C ALA A 372 3.14 -2.34 12.57
N LEU A 373 3.56 -3.58 12.80
CA LEU A 373 3.17 -4.37 13.98
C LEU A 373 3.62 -3.68 15.27
N LEU A 374 4.89 -3.32 15.37
CA LEU A 374 5.45 -2.76 16.60
C LEU A 374 4.97 -1.33 16.88
N ASN A 375 4.69 -0.52 15.85
CA ASN A 375 4.15 0.84 16.06
C ASN A 375 2.70 0.87 16.50
N ASN A 376 1.92 -0.16 16.18
CA ASN A 376 0.48 -0.18 16.44
C ASN A 376 0.09 -1.16 17.56
N SER A 377 1.06 -1.78 18.24
CA SER A 377 0.82 -2.76 19.30
C SER A 377 1.61 -2.41 20.56
N PHE A 378 1.26 -3.04 21.68
CA PHE A 378 2.10 -2.91 22.88
C PHE A 378 3.42 -3.68 22.72
N PRO A 379 4.48 -3.27 23.45
CA PRO A 379 5.74 -4.02 23.56
C PRO A 379 5.54 -5.52 23.80
N THR A 380 6.28 -6.34 23.06
CA THR A 380 6.33 -7.79 23.28
C THR A 380 7.22 -8.09 24.48
N SER A 381 6.73 -8.86 25.45
CA SER A 381 7.46 -9.28 26.66
C SER A 381 8.53 -10.36 26.41
N GLY A 382 8.78 -10.76 25.16
CA GLY A 382 9.77 -11.79 24.82
C GLY A 382 11.14 -11.21 24.49
N GLU A 383 12.12 -11.37 25.38
CA GLU A 383 13.50 -10.92 25.16
C GLU A 383 14.18 -11.67 23.99
N LEU A 384 13.95 -12.99 23.87
CA LEU A 384 14.59 -13.84 22.85
C LEU A 384 14.13 -13.50 21.42
N SER A 385 12.84 -13.25 21.22
CA SER A 385 12.29 -12.88 19.91
C SER A 385 12.78 -11.50 19.49
N SER A 386 12.83 -10.54 20.41
CA SER A 386 13.35 -9.19 20.18
C SER A 386 14.83 -9.20 19.81
N THR A 387 15.62 -10.03 20.48
CA THR A 387 17.05 -10.21 20.18
C THR A 387 17.28 -10.76 18.77
N ARG A 388 16.59 -11.83 18.38
CA ARG A 388 16.68 -12.39 17.03
C ARG A 388 16.20 -11.41 15.97
N LEU A 389 15.13 -10.67 16.24
CA LEU A 389 14.62 -9.64 15.36
C LEU A 389 15.66 -8.56 15.07
N VAL A 390 16.26 -7.97 16.13
CA VAL A 390 17.30 -6.95 15.98
C VAL A 390 18.47 -7.50 15.15
N LYS A 391 18.87 -8.76 15.39
CA LYS A 391 19.92 -9.40 14.59
C LYS A 391 19.56 -9.49 13.11
N GLY A 392 18.37 -10.00 12.78
CA GLY A 392 17.88 -10.07 11.40
C GLY A 392 17.77 -8.71 10.71
N VAL A 393 17.36 -7.67 11.44
CA VAL A 393 17.30 -6.29 10.94
C VAL A 393 18.71 -5.73 10.70
N ILE A 394 19.64 -5.93 11.63
CA ILE A 394 21.04 -5.50 11.49
C ILE A 394 21.70 -6.17 10.27
N LEU A 395 21.43 -7.46 10.01
CA LEU A 395 21.94 -8.15 8.82
C LEU A 395 21.56 -7.42 7.51
N SER A 396 20.40 -6.75 7.48
CA SER A 396 19.97 -5.96 6.31
C SER A 396 20.76 -4.65 6.12
N LEU A 397 21.49 -4.20 7.14
CA LEU A 397 22.34 -3.00 7.14
C LEU A 397 23.83 -3.31 6.90
N MET A 398 24.23 -4.58 6.91
CA MET A 398 25.63 -5.01 6.74
C MET A 398 26.31 -4.54 5.45
N PRO A 399 25.63 -4.46 4.28
CA PRO A 399 26.25 -3.93 3.07
C PRO A 399 26.86 -2.52 3.25
N LEU A 400 26.33 -1.72 4.17
CA LEU A 400 26.84 -0.37 4.46
C LEU A 400 28.11 -0.36 5.32
N LEU A 401 28.37 -1.42 6.08
CA LEU A 401 29.53 -1.51 6.99
C LEU A 401 30.74 -2.18 6.35
N SER A 402 30.53 -3.06 5.36
CA SER A 402 31.60 -3.90 4.78
C SER A 402 32.61 -3.14 3.87
N THR A 403 32.34 -1.87 3.54
CA THR A 403 33.10 -1.14 2.51
C THR A 403 34.44 -0.55 2.97
N GLN A 404 34.81 -0.70 4.25
CA GLN A 404 35.98 -0.02 4.80
C GLN A 404 37.26 -0.89 4.84
N THR A 405 37.15 -2.22 4.75
CA THR A 405 38.26 -3.13 5.09
C THR A 405 39.25 -3.43 3.98
N ASP A 406 38.87 -3.32 2.70
CA ASP A 406 39.70 -3.82 1.59
C ASP A 406 40.58 -2.76 0.91
N ALA A 407 40.45 -1.48 1.28
CA ALA A 407 41.18 -0.39 0.62
C ALA A 407 42.63 -0.22 1.11
N HIS A 408 43.10 -0.98 2.10
CA HIS A 408 44.41 -0.74 2.75
C HIS A 408 45.39 -1.92 2.76
N THR A 409 45.03 -3.09 2.22
CA THR A 409 45.88 -4.31 2.29
C THR A 409 46.62 -4.67 0.99
N GLY A 410 46.60 -3.81 -0.03
CA GLY A 410 47.07 -4.14 -1.38
C GLY A 410 48.57 -4.05 -1.70
N GLU A 411 49.47 -3.54 -0.84
CA GLU A 411 50.82 -3.14 -1.30
C GLU A 411 52.03 -3.93 -0.75
N MET A 412 51.88 -4.97 0.08
CA MET A 412 53.06 -5.55 0.76
C MET A 412 53.42 -7.03 0.46
N SER A 413 52.86 -7.68 -0.56
CA SER A 413 53.32 -9.04 -0.94
C SER A 413 53.90 -9.12 -2.36
N SER A 414 54.96 -8.36 -2.64
CA SER A 414 55.86 -8.64 -3.77
C SER A 414 56.86 -9.75 -3.39
N GLY A 415 56.36 -10.98 -3.26
CA GLY A 415 57.15 -12.19 -3.13
C GLY A 415 57.55 -12.73 -4.51
N GLN A 416 58.76 -12.40 -4.94
CA GLN A 416 59.58 -12.98 -6.01
C GLN A 416 58.98 -14.12 -6.85
N SER A 417 58.62 -13.85 -8.11
CA SER A 417 58.60 -14.87 -9.18
C SER A 417 59.38 -14.40 -10.40
N LYS A 418 60.37 -15.19 -10.78
CA LYS A 418 61.36 -14.92 -11.80
C LYS A 418 60.85 -15.35 -13.18
N LYS A 419 61.11 -14.49 -14.17
CA LYS A 419 61.34 -14.75 -15.61
C LYS A 419 60.16 -15.33 -16.44
N GLY A 420 59.54 -14.44 -17.23
CA GLY A 420 58.69 -14.81 -18.36
C GLY A 420 58.36 -13.63 -19.26
N ARG A 421 59.37 -13.12 -19.98
CA ARG A 421 59.31 -11.92 -20.83
C ARG A 421 58.48 -12.16 -22.11
N LYS A 422 57.27 -11.61 -22.20
CA LYS A 422 56.64 -11.19 -23.47
C LYS A 422 55.93 -9.85 -23.24
N ARG A 423 56.55 -8.79 -23.76
CA ARG A 423 56.09 -7.40 -23.69
C ARG A 423 54.73 -7.24 -24.39
N ARG A 424 53.63 -7.32 -23.64
CA ARG A 424 52.47 -6.47 -23.91
C ARG A 424 52.68 -5.17 -23.14
N ARG A 425 52.51 -4.06 -23.85
CA ARG A 425 52.64 -2.71 -23.32
C ARG A 425 51.35 -2.44 -22.55
N ASP A 426 51.33 -2.83 -21.28
CA ASP A 426 50.21 -2.53 -20.40
C ASP A 426 50.11 -1.02 -20.28
N TYR A 427 48.96 -0.49 -20.69
CA TYR A 427 48.68 0.93 -20.76
C TYR A 427 48.41 1.42 -19.33
N GLU A 428 49.29 2.27 -18.81
CA GLU A 428 49.28 2.87 -17.45
C GLU A 428 48.01 3.72 -17.16
N GLY A 429 47.05 3.76 -18.08
CA GLY A 429 45.74 4.40 -17.91
C GLY A 429 44.57 3.44 -17.66
N ASP A 430 44.75 2.11 -17.70
CA ASP A 430 43.62 1.15 -17.55
C ASP A 430 43.11 1.03 -16.09
N GLU A 431 43.92 1.44 -15.11
CA GLU A 431 43.50 1.48 -13.69
C GLU A 431 42.57 2.66 -13.38
N VAL A 432 42.66 3.74 -14.17
CA VAL A 432 41.80 4.93 -14.01
C VAL A 432 40.36 4.65 -14.48
N PHE A 433 40.16 3.65 -15.36
CA PHE A 433 38.84 3.26 -15.88
C PHE A 433 38.23 2.02 -15.21
N LYS A 434 39.02 1.24 -14.44
CA LYS A 434 38.53 0.10 -13.65
C LYS A 434 38.07 0.45 -12.23
N LEU A 435 38.14 1.73 -11.84
CA LEU A 435 37.51 2.26 -10.63
C LEU A 435 36.00 2.46 -10.79
N SER A 436 35.31 1.53 -11.46
CA SER A 436 33.88 1.34 -11.22
C SER A 436 33.74 0.81 -9.80
N LYS A 437 33.82 1.73 -8.82
CA LYS A 437 33.55 1.44 -7.41
C LYS A 437 32.21 0.74 -7.35
N ASP A 438 32.21 -0.48 -6.80
CA ASP A 438 31.00 -1.25 -6.61
C ASP A 438 30.00 -0.39 -5.84
N VAL A 439 28.86 -0.11 -6.47
CA VAL A 439 27.75 0.63 -5.87
C VAL A 439 27.08 -0.32 -4.87
N ILE A 440 27.03 0.06 -3.59
CA ILE A 440 26.51 -0.81 -2.52
C ILE A 440 25.06 -1.22 -2.79
N CYS A 441 24.24 -0.27 -3.22
CA CYS A 441 22.86 -0.50 -3.64
C CYS A 441 22.79 -0.45 -5.16
N SER A 442 22.93 -1.63 -5.76
CA SER A 442 22.82 -1.86 -7.20
C SER A 442 21.41 -1.57 -7.73
N SER A 443 20.39 -1.68 -6.86
CA SER A 443 18.98 -1.44 -7.21
C SER A 443 18.26 -0.50 -6.23
N ILE A 444 17.19 0.13 -6.72
CA ILE A 444 16.27 0.95 -5.90
C ILE A 444 15.65 0.11 -4.77
N ALA A 445 15.40 -1.18 -5.02
CA ALA A 445 14.84 -2.10 -4.03
C ALA A 445 15.76 -2.30 -2.83
N GLU A 446 17.08 -2.41 -3.05
CA GLU A 446 18.08 -2.50 -1.98
C GLU A 446 18.15 -1.22 -1.14
N GLY A 447 18.09 -0.05 -1.79
CA GLY A 447 18.02 1.22 -1.08
C GLY A 447 16.77 1.31 -0.19
N LYS A 448 15.63 0.84 -0.69
CA LYS A 448 14.37 0.78 0.08
C LYS A 448 14.47 -0.18 1.27
N VAL A 449 15.13 -1.33 1.11
CA VAL A 449 15.39 -2.28 2.20
C VAL A 449 16.15 -1.61 3.33
N ILE A 450 17.20 -0.84 3.03
CA ILE A 450 17.99 -0.14 4.05
C ILE A 450 17.12 0.85 4.83
N LEU A 451 16.32 1.65 4.13
CA LEU A 451 15.41 2.61 4.78
C LEU A 451 14.41 1.90 5.70
N CYS A 452 13.79 0.81 5.22
CA CYS A 452 12.86 0.01 6.01
C CYS A 452 13.55 -0.73 7.18
N ALA A 453 14.80 -1.15 7.02
CA ALA A 453 15.58 -1.78 8.09
C ALA A 453 15.89 -0.78 9.21
N LEU A 454 16.27 0.45 8.86
CA LEU A 454 16.44 1.53 9.82
C LEU A 454 15.11 1.84 10.55
N ASP A 455 13.98 1.77 9.85
CA ASP A 455 12.65 2.03 10.44
C ASP A 455 12.26 0.95 11.43
N ALA A 456 12.41 -0.31 11.02
CA ALA A 456 12.16 -1.46 11.86
C ALA A 456 13.08 -1.46 13.10
N LEU A 457 14.37 -1.13 12.92
CA LEU A 457 15.33 -1.06 14.01
C LEU A 457 14.97 0.03 15.01
N GLN A 458 14.63 1.23 14.54
CA GLN A 458 14.21 2.34 15.41
C GLN A 458 13.03 1.94 16.30
N VAL A 459 11.98 1.37 15.70
CA VAL A 459 10.79 0.96 16.46
C VAL A 459 11.11 -0.19 17.43
N THR A 460 11.91 -1.16 17.00
CA THR A 460 12.33 -2.28 17.86
C THR A 460 13.12 -1.80 19.07
N MET A 461 14.01 -0.82 18.90
CA MET A 461 14.81 -0.26 19.98
C MET A 461 14.00 0.60 20.98
N ARG A 462 12.86 1.18 20.55
CA ARG A 462 11.96 1.94 21.43
C ARG A 462 11.14 1.06 22.37
N GLY A 463 10.60 -0.03 21.81
CA GLY A 463 9.55 -0.80 22.48
C GLY A 463 10.05 -2.00 23.27
N ALA A 464 11.14 -2.65 22.84
CA ALA A 464 11.50 -3.96 23.39
C ALA A 464 12.43 -3.87 24.61
N GLU A 465 12.15 -4.74 25.59
CA GLU A 465 13.14 -5.20 26.56
C GLU A 465 14.22 -5.98 25.80
N LEU A 466 15.25 -5.25 25.36
CA LEU A 466 16.41 -5.80 24.67
C LEU A 466 17.49 -6.09 25.69
N GLN A 467 18.11 -7.27 25.58
CA GLN A 467 19.32 -7.59 26.32
C GLN A 467 20.36 -6.47 26.12
N SER A 468 21.01 -6.04 27.20
CA SER A 468 21.97 -4.92 27.19
C SER A 468 23.05 -5.08 26.11
N ALA A 469 23.56 -6.31 25.93
CA ALA A 469 24.54 -6.63 24.89
C ALA A 469 24.04 -6.35 23.46
N ILE A 470 22.79 -6.69 23.15
CA ILE A 470 22.20 -6.49 21.82
C ILE A 470 21.88 -5.02 21.58
N ARG A 471 21.39 -4.32 22.61
CA ARG A 471 21.16 -2.87 22.56
C ARG A 471 22.48 -2.12 22.33
N SER A 472 23.52 -2.49 23.05
CA SER A 472 24.88 -1.97 22.87
C SER A 472 25.38 -2.16 21.44
N LEU A 473 25.26 -3.38 20.92
CA LEU A 473 25.66 -3.73 19.56
C LEU A 473 24.90 -2.91 18.50
N ALA A 474 23.59 -2.77 18.64
CA ALA A 474 22.77 -1.94 17.76
C ALA A 474 23.23 -0.46 17.80
N CYS A 475 23.50 0.10 18.98
CA CYS A 475 24.05 1.46 19.12
C CYS A 475 25.41 1.59 18.39
N ARG A 476 26.32 0.63 18.54
CA ARG A 476 27.62 0.63 17.84
C ARG A 476 27.47 0.56 16.32
N VAL A 477 26.53 -0.25 15.83
CA VAL A 477 26.21 -0.34 14.40
C VAL A 477 25.73 1.03 13.90
N MET A 478 24.81 1.68 14.61
CA MET A 478 24.28 2.99 14.21
C MET A 478 25.36 4.08 14.21
N LEU A 479 26.25 4.10 15.20
CA LEU A 479 27.39 5.02 15.22
C LEU A 479 28.38 4.74 14.09
N SER A 480 28.70 3.46 13.85
CA SER A 480 29.56 3.05 12.74
C SER A 480 28.98 3.49 11.40
N LEU A 481 27.67 3.35 11.20
CA LEU A 481 26.97 3.82 10.01
C LEU A 481 27.02 5.35 9.87
N SER A 482 26.82 6.11 10.95
CA SER A 482 26.92 7.58 10.90
C SER A 482 28.31 8.04 10.46
N LEU A 483 29.36 7.40 11.00
CA LEU A 483 30.75 7.69 10.64
C LEU A 483 31.10 7.21 9.23
N SER A 484 30.65 6.03 8.81
CA SER A 484 30.95 5.51 7.48
C SER A 484 30.23 6.29 6.39
N LEU A 485 28.95 6.62 6.59
CA LEU A 485 28.15 7.36 5.60
C LEU A 485 28.65 8.79 5.39
N THR A 486 29.18 9.45 6.41
CA THR A 486 29.78 10.79 6.30
C THR A 486 31.12 10.76 5.55
N ALA A 487 31.89 9.68 5.65
CA ALA A 487 33.11 9.47 4.89
C ALA A 487 32.86 8.94 3.46
N MET A 488 31.69 8.35 3.21
CA MET A 488 31.32 7.70 1.96
C MET A 488 30.85 8.72 0.90
N SER A 489 31.32 8.57 -0.34
CA SER A 489 30.81 9.36 -1.46
C SER A 489 29.34 9.04 -1.78
N ARG A 490 28.52 10.05 -2.13
CA ARG A 490 27.09 9.83 -2.43
C ARG A 490 26.86 8.78 -3.52
N SER A 491 27.72 8.78 -4.54
CA SER A 491 27.66 7.85 -5.68
C SER A 491 28.10 6.42 -5.37
N SER A 492 28.83 6.18 -4.28
CA SER A 492 29.20 4.80 -3.89
C SER A 492 28.07 4.06 -3.18
N LEU A 493 27.10 4.79 -2.61
CA LEU A 493 25.93 4.16 -1.99
C LEU A 493 24.94 3.69 -3.04
N SER A 494 24.50 4.58 -3.94
CA SER A 494 23.52 4.28 -4.99
C SER A 494 23.67 5.25 -6.15
N GLN A 495 23.11 4.87 -7.30
CA GLN A 495 22.92 5.78 -8.44
C GLN A 495 21.93 6.91 -8.09
N ASP A 496 21.00 6.68 -7.17
CA ASP A 496 20.11 7.71 -6.64
C ASP A 496 20.82 8.56 -5.57
N VAL A 497 21.16 9.80 -5.94
CA VAL A 497 21.85 10.76 -5.07
C VAL A 497 21.03 11.11 -3.82
N HIS A 498 19.70 11.03 -3.90
CA HIS A 498 18.83 11.35 -2.75
C HIS A 498 18.89 10.27 -1.66
N LEU A 499 19.13 9.01 -2.03
CA LEU A 499 19.16 7.91 -1.08
C LEU A 499 20.22 8.14 0.02
N HIS A 500 21.41 8.63 -0.33
CA HIS A 500 22.47 8.90 0.64
C HIS A 500 22.03 9.90 1.71
N SER A 501 21.45 11.04 1.29
CA SER A 501 20.94 12.04 2.22
C SER A 501 19.82 11.50 3.11
N LEU A 502 18.91 10.67 2.56
CA LEU A 502 17.82 10.07 3.32
C LEU A 502 18.32 9.07 4.36
N VAL A 503 19.25 8.18 3.97
CA VAL A 503 19.84 7.18 4.87
C VAL A 503 20.62 7.88 5.98
N LEU A 504 21.45 8.87 5.65
CA LEU A 504 22.25 9.61 6.62
C LEU A 504 21.38 10.40 7.60
N ALA A 505 20.37 11.13 7.11
CA ALA A 505 19.43 11.86 7.97
C ALA A 505 18.73 10.91 8.96
N LYS A 506 18.36 9.71 8.50
CA LYS A 506 17.68 8.70 9.31
C LYS A 506 18.59 8.06 10.35
N VAL A 507 19.81 7.71 9.96
CA VAL A 507 20.86 7.21 10.87
C VAL A 507 21.18 8.25 11.95
N ASN A 508 21.34 9.51 11.57
CA ASN A 508 21.60 10.60 12.51
C ASN A 508 20.40 10.84 13.45
N GLY A 509 19.18 10.83 12.93
CA GLY A 509 17.96 10.94 13.72
C GLY A 509 17.85 9.83 14.77
N MET A 510 18.15 8.59 14.40
CA MET A 510 18.22 7.46 15.33
C MET A 510 19.34 7.61 16.35
N CYS A 511 20.54 8.01 15.95
CA CYS A 511 21.65 8.24 16.88
C CYS A 511 21.31 9.32 17.91
N LEU A 512 20.70 10.42 17.47
CA LEU A 512 20.21 11.48 18.35
C LEU A 512 19.16 10.94 19.32
N GLU A 513 18.19 10.16 18.84
CA GLU A 513 17.16 9.57 19.68
C GLU A 513 17.74 8.63 20.75
N LEU A 514 18.65 7.74 20.36
CA LEU A 514 19.32 6.83 21.28
C LEU A 514 20.17 7.59 22.32
N ALA A 515 20.71 8.76 21.97
CA ALA A 515 21.41 9.63 22.91
C ALA A 515 20.49 10.38 23.89
N ARG A 516 19.17 10.45 23.62
CA ARG A 516 18.18 10.99 24.58
C ARG A 516 17.90 10.03 25.73
N GLY A 517 18.12 8.73 25.51
CA GLY A 517 17.87 7.70 26.51
C GLY A 517 18.82 7.78 27.70
N THR A 518 18.47 7.11 28.80
CA THR A 518 19.35 6.97 29.98
C THR A 518 20.50 5.98 29.76
N THR A 519 20.67 5.47 28.54
CA THR A 519 21.75 4.54 28.21
C THR A 519 23.08 5.31 28.12
N SER A 520 23.97 5.04 29.08
CA SER A 520 25.28 5.68 29.26
C SER A 520 26.20 5.64 28.03
N ALA A 521 25.96 4.75 27.05
CA ALA A 521 26.79 4.59 25.85
C ALA A 521 26.70 5.77 24.88
N MET A 522 25.48 6.19 24.55
CA MET A 522 25.27 7.19 23.50
C MET A 522 25.51 8.62 23.99
N SER A 523 25.51 8.84 25.30
CA SER A 523 25.90 10.15 25.86
C SER A 523 27.37 10.48 25.57
N ARG A 524 28.26 9.49 25.53
CA ARG A 524 29.67 9.68 25.16
C ARG A 524 29.87 9.94 23.67
N SER A 525 29.05 9.34 22.81
CA SER A 525 29.11 9.55 21.36
C SER A 525 28.29 10.75 20.88
N LEU A 526 27.48 11.37 21.73
CA LEU A 526 26.63 12.52 21.40
C LEU A 526 27.42 13.65 20.75
N GLY A 527 28.64 13.95 21.23
CA GLY A 527 29.49 14.98 20.63
C GLY A 527 29.85 14.68 19.17
N LEU A 528 30.07 13.41 18.82
CA LEU A 528 30.34 12.99 17.44
C LEU A 528 29.09 13.13 16.56
N VAL A 529 27.93 12.72 17.07
CA VAL A 529 26.63 12.80 16.36
C VAL A 529 26.18 14.26 16.18
N LEU A 530 26.39 15.12 17.17
CA LEU A 530 26.11 16.56 17.06
C LEU A 530 27.01 17.22 16.02
N ARG A 531 28.29 16.84 15.97
CA ARG A 531 29.22 17.40 15.00
C ARG A 531 28.83 17.02 13.56
N SER A 532 28.44 15.77 13.31
CA SER A 532 28.02 15.32 11.98
C SER A 532 26.71 15.98 11.53
N THR A 533 25.76 16.19 12.44
CA THR A 533 24.47 16.82 12.12
C THR A 533 24.58 18.34 11.86
N VAL A 534 25.46 19.05 12.56
CA VAL A 534 25.66 20.50 12.38
C VAL A 534 26.32 20.82 11.03
N THR A 535 27.23 19.97 10.55
CA THR A 535 28.00 20.26 9.33
C THR A 535 27.19 20.22 8.03
N GLU A 536 26.02 19.57 8.02
CA GLU A 536 25.24 19.38 6.78
C GLU A 536 24.21 20.47 6.49
N GLY A 537 24.06 21.48 7.36
CA GLY A 537 23.17 22.63 7.11
C GLY A 537 21.68 22.27 6.95
N HIS A 538 21.27 21.06 7.31
CA HIS A 538 19.88 20.61 7.19
C HIS A 538 18.97 21.28 8.24
N GLU A 539 17.75 21.66 7.84
CA GLU A 539 16.71 22.32 8.67
C GLU A 539 16.30 21.54 9.94
N HIS A 540 16.81 20.33 10.16
CA HIS A 540 16.57 19.53 11.36
C HIS A 540 17.22 20.08 12.64
N VAL A 541 17.99 21.17 12.57
CA VAL A 541 18.50 21.90 13.74
C VAL A 541 17.37 22.35 14.68
N GLY A 542 16.15 22.56 14.16
CA GLY A 542 14.97 22.92 14.97
C GLY A 542 14.60 21.89 16.04
N ASN A 543 15.03 20.63 15.93
CA ASN A 543 14.82 19.62 16.98
C ASN A 543 15.95 19.58 18.02
N LEU A 544 17.13 20.15 17.72
CA LEU A 544 18.28 20.21 18.61
C LEU A 544 18.17 21.38 19.62
N THR A 545 17.48 22.46 19.25
CA THR A 545 17.19 23.57 20.17
C THR A 545 16.44 23.12 21.41
N PHE A 546 15.60 22.09 21.31
CA PHE A 546 14.90 21.52 22.47
C PHE A 546 15.86 20.93 23.52
N PHE A 547 17.05 20.45 23.13
CA PHE A 547 18.07 19.93 24.05
C PHE A 547 18.83 21.03 24.79
N SER A 548 18.92 22.22 24.19
CA SER A 548 19.72 23.32 24.72
C SER A 548 18.92 24.27 25.61
N ILE A 549 17.58 24.17 25.62
CA ILE A 549 16.67 25.16 26.24
C ILE A 549 15.94 24.62 27.48
N LEU A 550 16.29 23.43 27.99
CA LEU A 550 15.86 23.04 29.35
C LEU A 550 16.63 23.90 30.39
N ALA A 551 16.19 25.14 30.55
CA ALA A 551 16.62 26.14 31.52
C ALA A 551 16.14 25.80 32.95
N VAL A 552 16.03 24.51 33.26
CA VAL A 552 15.78 24.03 34.62
C VAL A 552 17.13 23.60 35.17
N PRO A 553 17.55 24.08 36.37
CA PRO A 553 18.78 23.65 37.00
C PRO A 553 18.85 22.12 37.00
N PRO A 554 19.97 21.50 36.57
CA PRO A 554 20.07 20.05 36.50
C PRO A 554 19.81 19.49 37.89
N LEU A 555 18.70 18.75 38.05
CA LEU A 555 18.49 17.92 39.22
C LEU A 555 19.71 16.99 39.30
N VAL A 556 20.50 17.15 40.36
CA VAL A 556 21.66 16.31 40.66
C VAL A 556 21.15 14.90 40.95
N ARG A 557 20.86 14.14 39.89
CA ARG A 557 20.60 12.72 39.98
C ARG A 557 21.96 12.04 40.13
N PRO A 558 22.10 11.02 40.99
CA PRO A 558 23.29 10.19 40.98
C PRO A 558 23.52 9.70 39.56
N LEU A 559 24.76 9.82 39.08
CA LEU A 559 25.15 9.31 37.77
C LEU A 559 24.66 7.86 37.70
N PRO A 560 23.85 7.48 36.69
CA PRO A 560 23.40 6.11 36.56
C PRO A 560 24.63 5.20 36.61
N HIS A 561 24.51 4.05 37.27
CA HIS A 561 25.59 3.06 37.30
C HIS A 561 26.05 2.87 35.86
N VAL A 562 27.30 3.24 35.61
CA VAL A 562 27.90 3.15 34.29
C VAL A 562 28.11 1.68 34.04
N GLU A 563 27.08 0.97 33.60
CA GLU A 563 27.27 -0.21 32.79
C GLU A 563 28.10 0.27 31.61
N ALA A 564 29.39 -0.03 31.66
CA ALA A 564 30.35 0.37 30.65
C ALA A 564 30.02 -0.43 29.40
N LEU A 565 29.09 0.09 28.60
CA LEU A 565 28.96 -0.33 27.23
C LEU A 565 30.24 0.10 26.54
N SER A 566 31.08 -0.91 26.29
CA SER A 566 32.36 -0.71 25.66
C SER A 566 32.18 -0.02 24.33
N LEU A 567 32.88 1.08 24.08
CA LEU A 567 32.91 1.64 22.73
C LEU A 567 34.03 1.01 21.90
N PHE A 568 35.00 0.40 22.58
CA PHE A 568 36.13 -0.27 21.97
C PHE A 568 35.91 -1.78 21.91
N ARG A 569 36.64 -2.48 21.05
CA ARG A 569 36.58 -3.96 21.07
C ARG A 569 37.21 -4.54 22.33
N ALA A 570 38.19 -3.83 22.90
CA ALA A 570 38.94 -4.28 24.07
C ALA A 570 38.11 -4.38 25.36
N GLU A 571 37.02 -3.62 25.46
CA GLU A 571 36.13 -3.62 26.63
C GLU A 571 34.82 -4.40 26.33
N GLU A 572 34.68 -5.00 25.13
CA GLU A 572 33.53 -5.83 24.74
C GLU A 572 33.37 -7.01 25.71
N ASN A 573 32.20 -7.13 26.33
CA ASN A 573 31.96 -8.25 27.24
C ASN A 573 31.75 -9.56 26.44
N ASN A 574 31.82 -10.72 27.12
CA ASN A 574 31.71 -12.01 26.44
C ASN A 574 30.35 -12.20 25.71
N GLU A 575 29.25 -11.65 26.25
CA GLU A 575 27.93 -11.74 25.63
C GLU A 575 27.84 -10.92 24.33
N GLU A 576 28.41 -9.71 24.33
CA GLU A 576 28.54 -8.84 23.16
C GLU A 576 29.43 -9.49 22.10
N LEU A 577 30.56 -10.08 22.51
CA LEU A 577 31.45 -10.82 21.62
C LEU A 577 30.71 -11.99 20.95
N VAL A 578 29.94 -12.77 21.71
CA VAL A 578 29.11 -13.87 21.19
C VAL A 578 28.03 -13.33 20.25
N ALA A 579 27.34 -12.24 20.62
CA ALA A 579 26.33 -11.61 19.79
C ALA A 579 26.91 -11.11 18.45
N ARG A 580 28.07 -10.47 18.49
CA ARG A 580 28.81 -9.98 17.31
C ARG A 580 29.26 -11.14 16.41
N LYS A 581 29.85 -12.19 16.99
CA LYS A 581 30.22 -13.40 16.25
C LYS A 581 29.01 -14.05 15.58
N SER A 582 27.87 -14.11 16.27
CA SER A 582 26.63 -14.66 15.69
C SER A 582 26.05 -13.86 14.53
N LEU A 583 26.43 -12.59 14.38
CA LEU A 583 26.05 -11.73 13.26
C LEU A 583 27.04 -11.77 12.10
N ALA A 584 28.07 -12.62 12.17
CA ALA A 584 29.20 -12.60 11.26
C ALA A 584 29.88 -11.21 11.18
N LEU A 585 29.78 -10.41 12.24
CA LEU A 585 30.51 -9.15 12.44
C LEU A 585 31.93 -9.41 13.01
N ALA A 586 32.42 -10.64 12.89
CA ALA A 586 33.79 -10.98 13.21
C ALA A 586 34.71 -10.38 12.15
N THR A 587 35.73 -9.67 12.61
CA THR A 587 36.74 -9.09 11.73
C THR A 587 37.93 -10.03 11.61
N THR A 588 38.76 -9.82 10.59
CA THR A 588 40.04 -10.54 10.42
C THR A 588 40.94 -10.46 11.67
N TYR A 589 40.83 -9.39 12.45
CA TYR A 589 41.50 -9.24 13.74
C TYR A 589 41.11 -10.32 14.77
N ASP A 590 39.85 -10.79 14.76
CA ASP A 590 39.39 -11.84 15.67
C ASP A 590 40.02 -13.20 15.32
N ALA A 591 40.37 -13.44 14.04
CA ALA A 591 41.08 -14.64 13.62
C ALA A 591 42.54 -14.65 14.11
N ASN A 592 43.21 -13.49 14.05
CA ASN A 592 44.62 -13.36 14.44
C ASN A 592 44.83 -13.49 15.96
N ILE A 593 43.87 -13.09 16.79
CA ILE A 593 43.99 -13.23 18.25
C ILE A 593 43.91 -14.70 18.69
N MET A 594 43.12 -15.54 18.01
CA MET A 594 42.99 -16.95 18.39
C MET A 594 44.24 -17.78 18.08
N ASP A 595 45.03 -17.40 17.07
CA ASP A 595 46.30 -18.08 16.75
C ASP A 595 47.44 -17.73 17.74
N VAL A 596 47.42 -16.55 18.37
CA VAL A 596 48.47 -16.13 19.30
C VAL A 596 48.35 -16.78 20.68
N VAL A 597 47.17 -17.29 21.04
CA VAL A 597 46.93 -17.93 22.36
C VAL A 597 47.08 -19.46 22.30
N ALA A 598 47.29 -20.04 21.12
CA ALA A 598 47.34 -21.50 20.91
C ALA A 598 48.75 -22.11 20.94
N ASP A 599 49.76 -21.43 21.51
CA ASP A 599 51.09 -22.03 21.77
C ASP A 599 51.27 -22.33 23.28
N PRO A 600 50.95 -23.56 23.75
CA PRO A 600 51.09 -23.96 25.14
C PRO A 600 52.50 -24.45 25.48
N ASN A 601 53.55 -23.81 24.96
CA ASN A 601 54.92 -24.14 25.32
C ASN A 601 55.61 -22.98 26.05
N ALA A 602 55.98 -23.29 27.30
CA ALA A 602 56.87 -22.55 28.19
C ALA A 602 56.24 -21.40 29.00
N VAL A 603 55.52 -21.74 30.08
CA VAL A 603 55.87 -21.28 31.44
C VAL A 603 55.41 -22.35 32.45
N THR A 604 56.37 -22.92 33.16
CA THR A 604 56.18 -23.83 34.31
C THR A 604 55.67 -23.05 35.52
N PRO A 605 54.50 -23.39 36.12
CA PRO A 605 54.13 -22.90 37.44
C PRO A 605 54.58 -23.87 38.53
N THR A 606 55.14 -23.27 39.58
CA THR A 606 55.53 -23.85 40.87
C THR A 606 54.33 -24.54 41.57
N PRO A 607 54.53 -25.67 42.28
CA PRO A 607 53.43 -26.44 42.87
C PRO A 607 52.93 -25.83 44.19
N GLU A 608 51.62 -25.65 44.30
CA GLU A 608 50.88 -25.39 45.55
C GLU A 608 49.95 -26.60 45.84
N PRO A 609 49.77 -27.02 47.10
CA PRO A 609 49.33 -28.38 47.41
C PRO A 609 47.82 -28.61 47.31
N THR A 610 47.50 -29.77 46.76
CA THR A 610 46.19 -30.39 46.58
C THR A 610 45.48 -30.72 47.91
N PRO A 611 44.17 -30.43 48.04
CA PRO A 611 43.25 -31.21 48.86
C PRO A 611 42.47 -32.22 47.99
N GLN A 612 42.33 -33.44 48.51
CA GLN A 612 41.68 -34.60 47.88
C GLN A 612 40.19 -34.38 47.53
N PRO A 613 39.70 -34.98 46.43
CA PRO A 613 38.27 -35.12 46.18
C PRO A 613 37.70 -36.47 46.62
N VAL A 614 36.50 -36.42 47.21
CA VAL A 614 35.62 -37.55 47.52
C VAL A 614 34.86 -37.97 46.24
N PRO A 615 34.72 -39.27 45.94
CA PRO A 615 34.01 -39.74 44.75
C PRO A 615 32.50 -39.91 45.03
N THR A 616 31.65 -39.36 44.17
CA THR A 616 30.25 -39.81 44.06
C THR A 616 29.84 -39.81 42.60
N HIS A 617 29.81 -41.00 42.02
CA HIS A 617 29.27 -41.29 40.69
C HIS A 617 27.75 -41.46 40.77
N LEU A 618 27.01 -40.80 39.87
CA LEU A 618 25.74 -41.30 39.33
C LEU A 618 25.62 -40.90 37.85
N PRO A 619 25.29 -41.83 36.93
CA PRO A 619 25.20 -41.56 35.50
C PRO A 619 23.79 -41.11 35.07
N ILE A 620 23.73 -40.06 34.24
CA ILE A 620 22.52 -39.65 33.50
C ILE A 620 22.73 -40.01 32.02
N PRO A 621 21.83 -40.77 31.38
CA PRO A 621 21.96 -41.13 29.97
C PRO A 621 21.49 -40.00 29.05
N THR A 622 22.32 -39.66 28.06
CA THR A 622 21.98 -38.74 26.96
C THR A 622 21.66 -39.56 25.70
N PRO A 623 20.54 -39.33 25.00
CA PRO A 623 20.21 -40.06 23.77
C PRO A 623 21.03 -39.57 22.57
N LYS A 624 21.67 -40.51 21.87
CA LYS A 624 22.34 -40.30 20.58
C LYS A 624 21.27 -40.16 19.48
N ILE A 625 21.21 -38.99 18.85
CA ILE A 625 20.46 -38.77 17.60
C ILE A 625 21.37 -39.17 16.44
N THR A 626 20.98 -40.22 15.73
CA THR A 626 21.64 -40.72 14.52
C THR A 626 21.10 -39.95 13.32
N ALA A 627 21.98 -39.28 12.57
CA ALA A 627 21.64 -38.65 11.30
C ALA A 627 21.48 -39.72 10.19
N PRO A 628 20.48 -39.62 9.29
CA PRO A 628 20.33 -40.55 8.18
C PRO A 628 21.33 -40.25 7.05
N GLU A 629 21.89 -41.31 6.49
CA GLU A 629 22.80 -41.30 5.33
C GLU A 629 22.13 -40.74 4.05
N PRO A 630 22.90 -40.07 3.17
CA PRO A 630 22.41 -39.62 1.88
C PRO A 630 22.26 -40.79 0.90
N ILE A 631 21.04 -40.96 0.38
CA ILE A 631 20.72 -41.89 -0.71
C ILE A 631 21.27 -41.32 -2.03
N SER A 632 22.26 -42.00 -2.61
CA SER A 632 22.75 -41.75 -3.96
C SER A 632 21.74 -42.24 -5.00
N ILE A 633 21.16 -41.32 -5.78
CA ILE A 633 20.30 -41.63 -6.93
C ILE A 633 21.12 -41.45 -8.21
N SER A 634 21.35 -42.55 -8.93
CA SER A 634 21.93 -42.56 -10.28
C SER A 634 21.03 -41.85 -11.28
N SER A 635 21.55 -40.83 -11.96
CA SER A 635 20.89 -40.18 -13.09
C SER A 635 21.11 -40.97 -14.39
N LEU A 636 20.03 -41.52 -14.96
CA LEU A 636 19.99 -41.94 -16.36
C LEU A 636 19.42 -40.78 -17.19
N ALA A 637 20.22 -40.32 -18.16
CA ALA A 637 19.86 -39.27 -19.10
C ALA A 637 18.81 -39.74 -20.11
N PRO A 638 17.84 -38.89 -20.50
CA PRO A 638 17.06 -39.11 -21.71
C PRO A 638 17.49 -38.18 -22.85
N THR A 639 17.65 -38.83 -23.98
CA THR A 639 17.97 -38.33 -25.32
C THR A 639 16.98 -37.25 -25.79
N SER A 640 17.51 -36.10 -26.23
CA SER A 640 16.72 -35.03 -26.87
C SER A 640 16.22 -35.47 -28.25
N GLN A 641 14.89 -35.58 -28.41
CA GLN A 641 14.24 -35.55 -29.71
C GLN A 641 13.69 -34.15 -29.97
N LYS A 642 14.15 -33.58 -31.08
CA LYS A 642 13.83 -32.25 -31.59
C LYS A 642 12.57 -32.37 -32.46
N MET A 643 11.40 -31.99 -31.94
CA MET A 643 10.18 -31.83 -32.74
C MET A 643 10.01 -30.36 -33.14
N THR A 644 10.08 -30.13 -34.44
CA THR A 644 9.80 -28.86 -35.12
C THR A 644 8.28 -28.74 -35.28
N PHE A 645 7.66 -27.72 -34.69
CA PHE A 645 6.26 -27.37 -34.96
C PHE A 645 6.19 -26.25 -36.01
N SER A 646 5.55 -26.56 -37.13
CA SER A 646 5.22 -25.64 -38.22
C SER A 646 4.02 -24.77 -37.82
N ILE A 647 4.18 -23.45 -37.92
CA ILE A 647 3.11 -22.46 -37.72
C ILE A 647 2.31 -22.36 -39.02
N THR A 648 1.05 -22.78 -38.99
CA THR A 648 0.09 -22.60 -40.08
C THR A 648 -0.54 -21.21 -39.98
N THR A 649 -0.17 -20.32 -40.90
CA THR A 649 -0.80 -19.01 -41.11
C THR A 649 -2.14 -19.17 -41.81
N ALA A 650 -3.23 -18.76 -41.17
CA ALA A 650 -4.55 -18.69 -41.80
C ALA A 650 -4.77 -17.31 -42.46
N SER A 651 -4.93 -17.36 -43.78
CA SER A 651 -5.29 -16.28 -44.68
C SER A 651 -6.76 -15.87 -44.50
N THR A 652 -7.04 -14.60 -44.22
CA THR A 652 -8.38 -14.00 -44.33
C THR A 652 -8.47 -13.24 -45.64
N LYS A 653 -9.31 -13.76 -46.56
CA LYS A 653 -9.68 -13.11 -47.83
C LYS A 653 -10.89 -12.20 -47.63
N ASP A 654 -10.88 -11.13 -48.39
CA ASP A 654 -11.98 -10.22 -48.72
C ASP A 654 -13.29 -10.92 -49.09
N SER A 655 -14.41 -10.26 -48.76
CA SER A 655 -15.41 -9.88 -49.77
C SER A 655 -16.48 -8.96 -49.16
N ALA A 656 -16.78 -7.91 -49.92
CA ALA A 656 -17.87 -6.98 -49.74
C ALA A 656 -19.23 -7.63 -50.04
N ASP A 657 -20.31 -7.09 -49.45
CA ASP A 657 -21.43 -6.59 -50.26
C ASP A 657 -22.47 -5.82 -49.43
N ILE A 658 -22.95 -4.74 -50.05
CA ILE A 658 -23.98 -3.79 -49.63
C ILE A 658 -25.33 -4.25 -50.23
N PRO A 659 -26.48 -3.97 -49.59
CA PRO A 659 -27.43 -3.11 -50.30
C PRO A 659 -28.15 -2.07 -49.43
N SER A 660 -28.35 -0.91 -50.05
CA SER A 660 -29.14 0.25 -49.62
C SER A 660 -30.64 0.09 -49.91
N ALA A 661 -31.52 0.63 -49.06
CA ALA A 661 -32.86 1.16 -49.38
C ALA A 661 -33.38 1.99 -48.18
N ILE A 662 -33.49 3.32 -48.23
CA ILE A 662 -34.56 4.20 -48.77
C ILE A 662 -35.78 4.40 -47.83
N SER A 663 -36.09 5.70 -47.58
CA SER A 663 -37.34 6.34 -47.10
C SER A 663 -37.79 6.06 -45.66
N GLY A 664 -38.30 7.02 -44.88
CA GLY A 664 -38.68 8.41 -45.12
C GLY A 664 -39.48 8.96 -43.92
N GLN A 665 -39.81 10.25 -43.99
CA GLN A 665 -40.85 10.99 -43.24
C GLN A 665 -40.56 11.54 -41.83
N GLN A 666 -40.32 12.86 -41.82
CA GLN A 666 -40.81 13.87 -40.86
C GLN A 666 -42.36 13.90 -40.82
N PRO A 667 -43.03 14.37 -39.73
CA PRO A 667 -43.18 15.82 -39.51
C PRO A 667 -43.36 16.35 -38.05
N THR A 668 -42.71 17.50 -37.80
CA THR A 668 -43.16 18.77 -37.17
C THR A 668 -44.05 18.89 -35.90
N LYS A 669 -43.77 20.00 -35.18
CA LYS A 669 -44.59 20.86 -34.26
C LYS A 669 -44.43 20.57 -32.76
N SER A 670 -43.75 21.43 -31.98
CA SER A 670 -44.13 22.79 -31.49
C SER A 670 -44.94 22.73 -30.19
N LEU A 671 -44.43 23.32 -29.11
CA LEU A 671 -45.06 24.41 -28.32
C LEU A 671 -44.33 24.61 -26.98
N LEU A 672 -43.84 25.84 -26.77
CA LEU A 672 -43.51 26.45 -25.48
C LEU A 672 -44.81 26.80 -24.72
N PRO A 673 -44.76 27.03 -23.39
CA PRO A 673 -44.84 28.44 -22.97
C PRO A 673 -44.03 28.84 -21.70
N SER A 674 -43.47 30.04 -21.82
CA SER A 674 -43.56 31.22 -20.93
C SER A 674 -43.56 31.11 -19.40
N SER A 675 -42.49 31.72 -18.86
CA SER A 675 -42.26 32.45 -17.61
C SER A 675 -43.44 32.99 -16.80
N TYR A 676 -43.29 32.95 -15.46
CA TYR A 676 -43.72 34.00 -14.55
C TYR A 676 -42.63 34.27 -13.50
N THR A 677 -42.32 35.56 -13.31
CA THR A 677 -41.37 36.10 -12.35
C THR A 677 -42.15 36.95 -11.35
N GLN A 678 -41.99 36.71 -10.05
CA GLN A 678 -42.36 37.68 -9.02
C GLN A 678 -41.14 37.97 -8.14
N MET A 679 -40.86 39.27 -8.02
CA MET A 679 -39.86 39.86 -7.13
C MET A 679 -40.43 39.95 -5.72
N GLU A 680 -39.61 39.68 -4.71
CA GLU A 680 -39.80 40.22 -3.37
C GLU A 680 -38.44 40.53 -2.72
N LEU A 681 -38.39 41.66 -2.00
CA LEU A 681 -37.19 42.35 -1.51
C LEU A 681 -37.01 42.20 0.02
N THR A 682 -35.78 41.86 0.44
CA THR A 682 -35.07 42.22 1.72
C THR A 682 -35.61 41.67 3.06
N PRO A 683 -34.80 41.48 4.16
CA PRO A 683 -33.60 42.24 4.58
C PRO A 683 -32.40 41.37 5.11
N PRO A 684 -31.27 41.99 5.57
CA PRO A 684 -30.01 41.31 5.87
C PRO A 684 -29.89 40.97 7.35
N THR A 685 -29.29 39.84 7.75
CA THR A 685 -28.74 39.61 9.11
C THR A 685 -27.89 38.32 9.18
N VAL A 686 -26.59 38.53 9.46
CA VAL A 686 -25.70 37.81 10.41
C VAL A 686 -25.41 36.30 10.24
N GLU A 687 -24.11 35.99 10.17
CA GLU A 687 -23.50 34.64 10.27
C GLU A 687 -23.90 33.86 11.54
N PRO A 688 -24.01 32.52 11.46
CA PRO A 688 -23.76 31.70 12.63
C PRO A 688 -22.50 30.82 12.47
N ARG A 689 -21.64 31.00 13.47
CA ARG A 689 -20.73 30.00 14.01
C ARG A 689 -21.45 28.69 14.32
N ILE A 690 -20.67 27.60 14.15
CA ILE A 690 -20.77 26.25 14.71
C ILE A 690 -21.72 26.16 15.92
N ILE A 691 -22.76 25.33 15.81
CA ILE A 691 -23.61 24.90 16.94
C ILE A 691 -23.32 23.42 17.24
N PRO A 692 -23.04 23.05 18.50
CA PRO A 692 -23.02 21.66 18.96
C PRO A 692 -24.46 21.15 19.13
N VAL A 693 -24.69 19.90 18.75
CA VAL A 693 -25.97 19.21 18.92
C VAL A 693 -26.25 19.04 20.42
N MET A 694 -27.13 19.90 20.96
CA MET A 694 -27.89 19.60 22.18
C MET A 694 -29.21 18.96 21.78
N VAL A 695 -29.48 17.82 22.40
CA VAL A 695 -30.77 17.13 22.36
C VAL A 695 -31.69 17.86 23.34
N ASN A 696 -32.77 18.44 22.82
CA ASN A 696 -33.95 18.74 23.62
C ASN A 696 -34.89 17.54 23.50
N ASP A 697 -35.06 16.83 24.61
CA ASP A 697 -36.26 16.06 24.92
C ASP A 697 -37.33 17.09 25.33
N ASP A 698 -38.44 17.11 24.60
CA ASP A 698 -39.79 17.51 25.02
C ASP A 698 -40.59 17.82 23.73
N ASP A 699 -41.50 16.91 23.37
CA ASP A 699 -42.93 17.21 23.14
C ASP A 699 -43.65 15.99 22.51
N GLU A 700 -44.53 15.42 23.34
CA GLU A 700 -45.92 14.97 23.05
C GLU A 700 -46.10 13.90 21.95
N GLU A 701 -46.15 12.61 22.31
CA GLU A 701 -47.39 11.87 22.66
C GLU A 701 -48.47 11.90 21.55
N GLU A 702 -48.23 11.17 20.45
CA GLU A 702 -49.31 10.51 19.70
C GLU A 702 -49.36 9.03 20.11
N GLU A 703 -50.40 8.71 20.87
CA GLU A 703 -50.78 7.43 21.42
C GLU A 703 -51.10 6.41 20.30
N GLU A 704 -50.07 5.70 19.80
CA GLU A 704 -50.26 4.56 18.90
C GLU A 704 -50.69 3.33 19.73
N GLY A 705 -51.99 3.02 19.66
CA GLY A 705 -52.64 1.95 20.42
C GLY A 705 -51.96 0.59 20.26
N MET A 706 -51.78 -0.11 21.39
CA MET A 706 -51.20 -1.45 21.43
C MET A 706 -52.02 -2.44 20.58
N PRO A 707 -51.37 -3.34 19.82
CA PRO A 707 -52.07 -4.42 19.15
C PRO A 707 -52.69 -5.38 20.18
N ILE A 708 -53.97 -5.66 20.00
CA ILE A 708 -54.72 -6.66 20.78
C ILE A 708 -54.08 -8.02 20.52
N ILE A 709 -53.56 -8.64 21.57
CA ILE A 709 -53.09 -10.02 21.55
C ILE A 709 -54.33 -10.91 21.52
N ASP A 710 -54.59 -11.50 20.37
CA ASP A 710 -55.60 -12.56 20.19
C ASP A 710 -55.10 -13.82 20.89
N MET A 711 -55.73 -14.19 22.01
CA MET A 711 -55.41 -15.38 22.79
C MET A 711 -56.27 -16.61 22.41
N GLU A 712 -56.97 -16.60 21.28
CA GLU A 712 -57.83 -17.73 20.89
C GLU A 712 -57.12 -18.81 20.05
N SER A 713 -55.80 -18.73 19.85
CA SER A 713 -55.05 -19.73 19.09
C SER A 713 -54.03 -20.48 19.95
N ASP A 714 -54.53 -21.25 20.91
CA ASP A 714 -53.77 -22.35 21.51
C ASP A 714 -54.72 -23.50 21.88
N SER A 715 -55.16 -24.23 20.86
CA SER A 715 -55.75 -25.57 20.97
C SER A 715 -55.51 -26.32 19.65
N ASP A 716 -54.94 -27.53 19.80
CA ASP A 716 -54.71 -28.59 18.81
C ASP A 716 -53.43 -28.54 17.95
N GLY A 717 -52.45 -29.36 18.36
CA GLY A 717 -51.27 -29.73 17.56
C GLY A 717 -50.17 -30.42 18.37
#